data_AF-A8QG59-F1
#
_entry.id   AF-A8QG59-F1
#
_cell.length_a   1.000
_cell.length_b   1.000
_cell.length_c   1.000
_cell.angle_alpha   90.00
_cell.angle_beta   90.00
_cell.angle_gamma   90.00
#
_symmetry.space_group_name_H-M   'P 1'
#
loop_
_entity.id
_entity.type
_entity.pdbx_description
1 polymer ?
#
loop_
_entity_poly.entity_id
_entity_poly.type
_entity_poly.pdbx_seq_one_letter_code
_entity_poly.pdbx_strand_id
1 'polypeptide(L)'
;SSNAALSKFTELTADDVWKQARSDILNAFPHTLATLCDVWTQLRKGEPNLPIGNPTIIRQLILDLLSPIVEHHQQSFLSSLALVWMTRSSLTSQKQLTTRVESDQSSFDYSPAQLDIADLLLSIKILPFENLISTVAEALKEGAWKIVKSGAVLDKNWLQQSAFPTELALLEMLHGCVRATSSAALYNCWPSLQALFVESPVMSLPPKAVFIQFIILVDFVQLITSSAVVEDKQLSRAAQDACQKLTEAMNIIVGWQLEQTTWLKRTLVVKHDSSTQKSQETSPVVEFATAPTSLAASENSSLRGSTSSLVPPRIPTFDTATQISVSSQGASSSAADRRSITNIRSSLKDPNSLKRDPTHSTQALFLLAEHLAELIDSICKSEDKERLLPLLHAVWSNTLPYLKAKNARNARFFLASSQLLASMSTFNYMRPVWRKATLDLLLDPAFFKMDMQSLKHWLVITDHLMTHDKTSFKELLGRISTAQNSALSSLITSKEVEYEMRAQALKRLAFIILSSELGQYQAQLPDIQERLSDNLRLSQVPIVHAQVFLCYRVLLIRQKPQHLVSIWPSMVTELVHVLLQIEQQLSGTANVSDDLKCDRNDQWMQLYLAACKLLETLCTLPAGYLAQFQMCHWAFVNSVATSNIDSFVPFASRIDRLLRNKYGQLSAHGRKFMSASLVNVKTLTSFSELRSFFLALATQNEMRVLTMQFSFDKEDQLRDAHFLNGSLSYKAAINRLEHALYVDFAEHWQL
;
A
#
# COMPACT_ATOMS: atom_id res chain seq x y z
N SER A 1 15.58 59.77 22.44
CA SER A 1 14.18 59.82 22.95
C SER A 1 13.88 58.63 23.87
N SER A 2 14.84 58.27 24.71
CA SER A 2 14.93 57.05 25.52
C SER A 2 14.33 57.17 26.93
N ASN A 3 13.38 58.11 27.14
CA ASN A 3 12.78 58.36 28.45
C ASN A 3 11.25 58.16 28.51
N ALA A 4 10.60 57.71 27.42
CA ALA A 4 9.14 57.51 27.40
C ALA A 4 8.68 56.10 27.84
N ALA A 5 9.59 55.14 28.02
CA ALA A 5 9.26 53.77 28.44
C ALA A 5 9.27 53.56 29.97
N LEU A 6 9.91 54.45 30.73
CA LEU A 6 9.97 54.34 32.20
C LEU A 6 8.74 54.92 32.92
N SER A 7 7.90 55.71 32.23
CA SER A 7 6.77 56.41 32.86
C SER A 7 5.46 55.62 32.90
N LYS A 8 5.47 54.33 32.55
CA LYS A 8 4.29 53.44 32.68
C LYS A 8 4.32 52.58 33.96
N PHE A 9 5.37 52.66 34.77
CA PHE A 9 5.52 51.86 35.99
C PHE A 9 4.93 52.51 37.26
N THR A 10 4.34 53.70 37.16
CA THR A 10 3.97 54.49 38.35
C THR A 10 2.54 54.30 38.87
N GLU A 11 1.76 53.34 38.36
CA GLU A 11 0.41 53.03 38.90
C GLU A 11 0.12 51.52 39.04
N LEU A 12 1.16 50.68 39.18
CA LEU A 12 0.97 49.26 39.50
C LEU A 12 1.17 49.08 41.01
N THR A 13 0.19 48.48 41.69
CA THR A 13 0.38 48.07 43.08
C THR A 13 1.54 47.06 43.14
N ALA A 14 2.20 46.90 44.29
CA ALA A 14 3.28 45.92 44.42
C ALA A 14 2.83 44.50 43.97
N ASP A 15 1.56 44.16 44.21
CA ASP A 15 0.94 42.91 43.76
C ASP A 15 0.83 42.81 42.23
N ASP A 16 0.54 43.91 41.54
CA ASP A 16 0.48 43.94 40.07
C ASP A 16 1.88 43.82 39.44
N VAL A 17 2.92 44.36 40.09
CA VAL A 17 4.32 44.20 39.66
C VAL A 17 4.76 42.73 39.77
N TRP A 18 4.42 42.04 40.87
CA TRP A 18 4.73 40.62 41.05
C TRP A 18 3.95 39.73 40.07
N LYS A 19 2.67 40.05 39.78
CA LYS A 19 1.89 39.34 38.76
C LYS A 19 2.49 39.50 37.36
N GLN A 20 2.94 40.71 37.02
CA GLN A 20 3.60 40.97 35.74
C GLN A 20 4.93 40.23 35.63
N ALA A 21 5.79 40.30 36.66
CA ALA A 21 7.06 39.58 36.68
C ALA A 21 6.86 38.06 36.55
N ARG A 22 5.86 37.50 37.23
CA ARG A 22 5.48 36.08 37.10
C ARG A 22 5.06 35.74 35.67
N SER A 23 4.23 36.58 35.05
CA SER A 23 3.80 36.41 33.66
C SER A 23 4.99 36.42 32.70
N ASP A 24 5.91 37.38 32.86
CA ASP A 24 7.09 37.52 32.01
C ASP A 24 8.03 36.29 32.13
N ILE A 25 8.23 35.78 33.35
CA ILE A 25 9.00 34.55 33.59
C ILE A 25 8.35 33.34 32.92
N LEU A 26 7.04 33.16 33.09
CA LEU A 26 6.32 32.03 32.47
C LEU A 26 6.30 32.12 30.94
N ASN A 27 6.27 33.32 30.37
CA ASN A 27 6.36 33.53 28.92
C ASN A 27 7.76 33.23 28.37
N ALA A 28 8.82 33.52 29.13
CA ALA A 28 10.20 33.20 28.75
C ALA A 28 10.58 31.74 29.05
N PHE A 29 9.79 31.05 29.88
CA PHE A 29 10.08 29.72 30.39
C PHE A 29 10.35 28.63 29.33
N PRO A 30 9.65 28.59 28.16
CA PRO A 30 9.96 27.59 27.14
C PRO A 30 11.41 27.61 26.65
N HIS A 31 12.06 28.78 26.60
CA HIS A 31 13.47 28.89 26.19
C HIS A 31 14.42 28.36 27.27
N THR A 32 14.13 28.66 28.53
CA THR A 32 14.87 28.12 29.69
C THR A 32 14.71 26.59 29.73
N LEU A 33 13.49 26.11 29.55
CA LEU A 33 13.17 24.68 29.55
C LEU A 33 13.84 23.94 28.39
N ALA A 34 13.88 24.52 27.18
CA ALA A 34 14.62 23.94 26.06
C ALA A 34 16.09 23.71 26.39
N THR A 35 16.72 24.67 27.08
CA THR A 35 18.12 24.57 27.52
C THR A 35 18.29 23.48 28.59
N LEU A 36 17.37 23.41 29.56
CA LEU A 36 17.38 22.35 30.57
C LEU A 36 17.22 20.95 29.94
N CYS A 37 16.37 20.80 28.93
CA CYS A 37 16.22 19.55 28.17
C CYS A 37 17.50 19.19 27.39
N ASP A 38 18.23 20.17 26.83
CA ASP A 38 19.52 19.93 26.20
C ASP A 38 20.55 19.42 27.21
N VAL A 39 20.62 20.03 28.39
CA VAL A 39 21.50 19.55 29.48
C VAL A 39 21.10 18.13 29.89
N TRP A 40 19.81 17.86 30.10
CA TRP A 40 19.31 16.51 30.44
C TRP A 40 19.72 15.46 29.40
N THR A 41 19.55 15.78 28.12
CA THR A 41 19.94 14.94 26.99
C THR A 41 21.43 14.60 27.02
N GLN A 42 22.30 15.59 27.28
CA GLN A 42 23.75 15.35 27.38
C GLN A 42 24.11 14.45 28.58
N LEU A 43 23.44 14.64 29.72
CA LEU A 43 23.64 13.81 30.91
C LEU A 43 23.28 12.33 30.67
N ARG A 44 22.32 12.03 29.78
CA ARG A 44 21.97 10.65 29.41
C ARG A 44 22.95 10.04 28.41
N LYS A 45 23.47 10.83 27.47
CA LYS A 45 24.43 10.35 26.45
C LYS A 45 25.80 10.03 27.04
N GLY A 46 26.19 10.69 28.12
CA GLY A 46 27.50 10.49 28.74
C GLY A 46 28.67 11.05 27.92
N GLU A 47 28.41 11.80 26.85
CA GLU A 47 29.42 12.41 26.00
C GLU A 47 29.04 13.85 25.60
N PRO A 48 30.02 14.79 25.54
CA PRO A 48 31.38 14.62 26.05
C PRO A 48 31.38 14.55 27.57
N ASN A 49 32.50 14.14 28.18
CA ASN A 49 32.77 14.36 29.61
C ASN A 49 32.81 15.88 29.87
N LEU A 50 31.63 16.48 29.98
CA LEU A 50 31.43 17.89 30.22
C LEU A 50 32.09 18.24 31.57
N PRO A 51 32.85 19.34 31.69
CA PRO A 51 33.43 19.78 32.97
C PRO A 51 32.36 20.34 33.94
N ILE A 52 31.09 19.96 33.76
CA ILE A 52 29.91 20.55 34.41
C ILE A 52 29.66 19.95 35.80
N GLY A 53 30.44 18.94 36.21
CA GLY A 53 30.38 18.34 37.55
C GLY A 53 29.71 16.96 37.55
N ASN A 54 29.33 16.48 38.74
CA ASN A 54 28.76 15.15 38.90
C ASN A 54 27.38 15.06 38.23
N PRO A 55 27.16 14.15 37.26
CA PRO A 55 25.91 14.06 36.50
C PRO A 55 24.68 13.81 37.38
N THR A 56 24.84 13.08 38.49
CA THR A 56 23.77 12.84 39.45
C THR A 56 23.37 14.13 40.17
N ILE A 57 24.35 14.97 40.53
CA ILE A 57 24.09 16.27 41.17
C ILE A 57 23.40 17.21 40.19
N ILE A 58 23.83 17.27 38.93
CA ILE A 58 23.20 18.14 37.92
C ILE A 58 21.76 17.69 37.66
N ARG A 59 21.49 16.38 37.56
CA ARG A 59 20.11 15.87 37.47
C ARG A 59 19.26 16.33 38.65
N GLN A 60 19.79 16.22 39.87
CA GLN A 60 19.08 16.67 41.07
C GLN A 60 18.79 18.17 41.02
N LEU A 61 19.75 19.00 40.63
CA LEU A 61 19.56 20.46 40.51
C LEU A 61 18.50 20.83 39.46
N ILE A 62 18.46 20.13 38.32
CA ILE A 62 17.41 20.32 37.31
C ILE A 62 16.05 19.97 37.91
N LEU A 63 15.93 18.84 38.61
CA LEU A 63 14.68 18.43 39.25
C LEU A 63 14.25 19.38 40.36
N ASP A 64 15.18 19.86 41.19
CA ASP A 64 14.91 20.82 42.27
C ASP A 64 14.46 22.19 41.72
N LEU A 65 15.00 22.60 40.58
CA LEU A 65 14.57 23.82 39.88
C LEU A 65 13.17 23.68 39.28
N LEU A 66 12.87 22.53 38.66
CA LEU A 66 11.60 22.30 37.99
C LEU A 66 10.45 21.99 38.95
N SER A 67 10.72 21.35 40.09
CA SER A 67 9.66 20.85 41.01
C SER A 67 8.69 21.94 41.49
N PRO A 68 9.14 23.11 41.99
CA PRO A 68 8.22 24.17 42.44
C PRO A 68 7.39 24.76 41.30
N ILE A 69 7.94 24.81 40.08
CA ILE A 69 7.24 25.30 38.89
C ILE A 69 6.15 24.31 38.50
N VAL A 70 6.45 23.01 38.55
CA VAL A 70 5.48 21.95 38.27
C VAL A 70 4.37 21.93 39.32
N GLU A 71 4.70 22.12 40.60
CA GLU A 71 3.75 22.15 41.70
C GLU A 71 2.76 23.32 41.62
N HIS A 72 3.24 24.53 41.29
CA HIS A 72 2.39 25.74 41.29
C HIS A 72 1.87 26.17 39.91
N HIS A 73 2.54 25.78 38.83
CA HIS A 73 2.30 26.24 37.46
C HIS A 73 2.29 25.09 36.43
N GLN A 74 1.72 23.94 36.82
CA GLN A 74 1.71 22.71 36.04
C GLN A 74 1.25 22.86 34.58
N GLN A 75 0.16 23.59 34.33
CA GLN A 75 -0.37 23.81 32.97
C GLN A 75 0.59 24.62 32.09
N SER A 76 1.21 25.66 32.67
CA SER A 76 2.21 26.48 31.98
C SER A 76 3.50 25.69 31.72
N PHE A 77 3.89 24.82 32.66
CA PHE A 77 5.02 23.91 32.49
C PHE A 77 4.78 22.94 31.32
N LEU A 78 3.66 22.22 31.31
CA LEU A 78 3.35 21.24 30.26
C LEU A 78 3.17 21.89 28.89
N SER A 79 2.53 23.07 28.81
CA SER A 79 2.41 23.83 27.56
C SER A 79 3.78 24.28 27.04
N SER A 80 4.67 24.73 27.93
CA SER A 80 6.04 25.10 27.57
C SER A 80 6.83 23.89 27.09
N LEU A 81 6.68 22.74 27.76
CA LEU A 81 7.36 21.51 27.39
C LEU A 81 6.84 20.93 26.07
N ALA A 82 5.54 21.05 25.80
CA ALA A 82 4.95 20.71 24.51
C ALA A 82 5.56 21.54 23.38
N LEU A 83 5.81 22.84 23.59
CA LEU A 83 6.53 23.67 22.63
C LEU A 83 7.96 23.17 22.41
N VAL A 84 8.68 22.83 23.48
CA VAL A 84 10.03 22.25 23.38
C VAL A 84 9.99 20.94 22.61
N TRP A 85 9.06 20.03 22.93
CA TRP A 85 8.87 18.75 22.25
C TRP A 85 8.74 18.93 20.74
N MET A 86 7.89 19.87 20.31
CA MET A 86 7.69 20.19 18.90
C MET A 86 8.98 20.66 18.22
N THR A 87 9.80 21.48 18.88
CA THR A 87 11.10 21.93 18.31
C THR A 87 12.11 20.79 18.15
N ARG A 88 11.96 19.69 18.90
CA ARG A 88 12.84 18.51 18.86
C ARG A 88 12.33 17.40 17.94
N SER A 89 11.21 17.63 17.25
CA SER A 89 10.60 16.68 16.32
C SER A 89 11.34 16.52 14.97
N SER A 90 12.43 17.25 14.67
CA SER A 90 13.17 17.04 13.40
C SER A 90 14.68 17.36 13.37
N LEU A 91 15.45 16.29 13.06
CA LEU A 91 16.59 16.25 12.11
C LEU A 91 16.51 15.01 11.18
N THR A 92 15.56 14.09 11.41
CA THR A 92 15.35 12.85 10.64
C THR A 92 14.54 13.06 9.35
N SER A 93 13.81 14.17 9.23
CA SER A 93 12.94 14.47 8.08
C SER A 93 13.69 14.80 6.77
N GLN A 94 15.01 15.09 6.82
CA GLN A 94 15.80 15.25 5.59
C GLN A 94 16.19 13.91 4.93
N LYS A 95 16.30 12.81 5.68
CA LYS A 95 16.50 11.47 5.10
C LYS A 95 15.22 10.95 4.44
N GLN A 96 14.05 11.27 4.98
CA GLN A 96 12.76 10.89 4.39
C GLN A 96 12.46 11.59 3.06
N LEU A 97 13.15 12.69 2.72
CA LEU A 97 13.04 13.30 1.40
C LEU A 97 13.67 12.44 0.27
N THR A 98 14.53 11.47 0.62
CA THR A 98 15.23 10.61 -0.36
C THR A 98 14.51 9.28 -0.64
N THR A 99 13.54 8.89 0.18
CA THR A 99 12.73 7.66 0.03
C THR A 99 11.26 8.00 -0.23
N ARG A 100 10.96 8.55 -1.41
CA ARG A 100 9.59 8.89 -1.87
C ARG A 100 8.73 7.67 -2.24
N VAL A 101 8.61 6.67 -1.36
CA VAL A 101 7.69 5.53 -1.57
C VAL A 101 6.67 5.35 -0.43
N GLU A 102 6.97 5.82 0.78
CA GLU A 102 6.18 5.56 2.01
C GLU A 102 5.83 6.83 2.81
N SER A 103 5.43 7.93 2.14
CA SER A 103 5.18 9.22 2.81
C SER A 103 3.87 9.32 3.62
N ASP A 104 3.04 8.28 3.61
CA ASP A 104 1.63 8.38 4.05
C ASP A 104 1.28 7.48 5.25
N GLN A 105 2.24 6.71 5.81
CA GLN A 105 2.05 6.05 7.11
C GLN A 105 2.28 7.07 8.23
N SER A 106 1.35 7.14 9.19
CA SER A 106 1.54 7.96 10.38
C SER A 106 2.59 7.33 11.28
N SER A 107 3.81 7.89 11.30
CA SER A 107 4.86 7.45 12.22
C SER A 107 4.62 8.03 13.62
N PHE A 108 4.64 7.17 14.64
CA PHE A 108 4.66 7.56 16.05
C PHE A 108 6.04 7.31 16.68
N ASP A 109 7.07 7.43 15.85
CA ASP A 109 8.46 7.37 16.26
C ASP A 109 8.96 8.76 16.65
N TYR A 110 9.68 8.80 17.78
CA TYR A 110 10.18 10.03 18.37
C TYR A 110 11.70 10.09 18.28
N SER A 111 12.24 11.29 18.12
CA SER A 111 13.69 11.50 18.15
C SER A 111 14.25 11.13 19.53
N PRO A 112 15.54 10.76 19.65
CA PRO A 112 16.14 10.50 20.95
C PRO A 112 15.96 11.67 21.93
N ALA A 113 16.04 12.91 21.44
CA ALA A 113 15.82 14.11 22.24
C ALA A 113 14.37 14.23 22.75
N GLN A 114 13.38 13.78 21.98
CA GLN A 114 11.99 13.71 22.45
C GLN A 114 11.83 12.62 23.53
N LEU A 115 12.45 11.45 23.34
CA LEU A 115 12.43 10.40 24.37
C LEU A 115 13.16 10.81 25.66
N ASP A 116 14.19 11.65 25.56
CA ASP A 116 14.86 12.25 26.71
C ASP A 116 13.95 13.22 27.49
N ILE A 117 13.02 13.90 26.81
CA ILE A 117 11.98 14.73 27.45
C ILE A 117 10.99 13.85 28.23
N ALA A 118 10.58 12.71 27.66
CA ALA A 118 9.71 11.76 28.36
C ALA A 118 10.40 11.19 29.63
N ASP A 119 11.68 10.87 29.55
CA ASP A 119 12.50 10.43 30.68
C ASP A 119 12.64 11.51 31.78
N LEU A 120 12.84 12.77 31.38
CA LEU A 120 12.83 13.91 32.31
C LEU A 120 11.48 14.02 33.05
N LEU A 121 10.36 13.92 32.33
CA LEU A 121 9.02 13.97 32.92
C LEU A 121 8.79 12.88 33.95
N LEU A 122 9.14 11.63 33.61
CA LEU A 122 9.02 10.50 34.51
C LEU A 122 9.95 10.60 35.74
N SER A 123 10.99 11.43 35.67
CA SER A 123 11.92 11.67 36.77
C SER A 123 11.43 12.72 37.78
N ILE A 124 10.41 13.52 37.45
CA ILE A 124 9.86 14.58 38.33
C ILE A 124 8.86 13.95 39.32
N LYS A 125 9.31 13.67 40.55
CA LYS A 125 8.50 12.98 41.57
C LYS A 125 7.22 13.70 41.99
N ILE A 126 7.21 15.04 41.93
CA ILE A 126 6.04 15.86 42.31
C ILE A 126 4.90 15.76 41.30
N LEU A 127 5.20 15.29 40.08
CA LEU A 127 4.26 15.00 39.01
C LEU A 127 4.24 13.50 38.73
N PRO A 128 3.54 12.69 39.55
CA PRO A 128 3.40 11.28 39.27
C PRO A 128 2.71 11.06 37.91
N PHE A 129 3.00 9.93 37.28
CA PHE A 129 2.53 9.65 35.92
C PHE A 129 1.00 9.71 35.78
N GLU A 130 0.26 9.24 36.80
CA GLU A 130 -1.20 9.35 36.87
C GLU A 130 -1.69 10.81 36.80
N ASN A 131 -1.03 11.73 37.51
CA ASN A 131 -1.37 13.15 37.50
C ASN A 131 -1.02 13.78 36.14
N LEU A 132 0.08 13.36 35.51
CA LEU A 132 0.41 13.79 34.15
C LEU A 132 -0.72 13.42 33.18
N ILE A 133 -1.20 12.17 33.21
CA ILE A 133 -2.29 11.70 32.35
C ILE A 133 -3.55 12.54 32.56
N SER A 134 -3.98 12.71 33.82
CA SER A 134 -5.18 13.50 34.15
C SER A 134 -5.06 14.96 33.69
N THR A 135 -3.86 15.54 33.78
CA THR A 135 -3.63 16.94 33.37
C THR A 135 -3.66 17.10 31.86
N VAL A 136 -3.13 16.13 31.11
CA VAL A 136 -3.28 16.06 29.65
C VAL A 136 -4.75 15.90 29.29
N ALA A 137 -5.51 15.05 29.98
CA ALA A 137 -6.94 14.86 29.74
C ALA A 137 -7.73 16.18 29.92
N GLU A 138 -7.47 16.93 31.00
CA GLU A 138 -8.08 18.24 31.22
C GLU A 138 -7.70 19.27 30.16
N ALA A 139 -6.42 19.30 29.74
CA ALA A 139 -5.97 20.20 28.67
C ALA A 139 -6.70 19.93 27.34
N LEU A 140 -6.98 18.66 27.01
CA LEU A 140 -7.75 18.29 25.81
C LEU A 140 -9.22 18.75 25.90
N LYS A 141 -9.83 18.67 27.09
CA LYS A 141 -11.19 19.18 27.31
C LYS A 141 -11.26 20.70 27.12
N GLU A 142 -10.31 21.42 27.73
CA GLU A 142 -10.28 22.89 27.67
C GLU A 142 -10.05 23.40 26.23
N GLY A 143 -9.14 22.74 25.48
CA GLY A 143 -8.89 23.03 24.06
C GLY A 143 -10.14 22.90 23.19
N ALA A 144 -10.94 21.85 23.40
CA ALA A 144 -12.18 21.64 22.67
C ALA A 144 -13.24 22.71 22.97
N TRP A 145 -13.33 23.19 24.21
CA TRP A 145 -14.33 24.20 24.61
C TRP A 145 -14.04 25.58 24.02
N LYS A 146 -12.76 25.93 23.82
CA LYS A 146 -12.34 27.18 23.17
C LYS A 146 -12.77 27.23 21.70
N ILE A 147 -12.74 26.09 21.00
CA ILE A 147 -13.18 25.98 19.59
C ILE A 147 -14.70 26.15 19.45
N VAL A 148 -15.49 25.63 20.41
CA VAL A 148 -16.96 25.67 20.36
C VAL A 148 -17.53 27.06 20.63
N LYS A 149 -16.89 27.86 21.51
CA LYS A 149 -17.35 29.24 21.84
C LYS A 149 -16.95 30.30 20.80
N SER A 150 -15.83 30.14 20.09
CA SER A 150 -15.36 31.10 19.07
C SER A 150 -16.10 31.00 17.71
N GLY A 151 -17.29 30.38 17.68
CA GLY A 151 -18.19 30.41 16.52
C GLY A 151 -18.76 31.80 16.18
N ALA A 152 -18.45 32.84 16.97
CA ALA A 152 -18.79 34.22 16.67
C ALA A 152 -17.58 35.12 16.95
N VAL A 153 -17.18 35.89 15.94
CA VAL A 153 -16.07 36.86 15.92
C VAL A 153 -14.66 36.25 15.79
N LEU A 154 -14.25 36.10 14.52
CA LEU A 154 -12.85 35.90 14.13
C LEU A 154 -12.07 37.18 14.38
N ASP A 155 -11.53 37.33 15.58
CA ASP A 155 -10.54 38.38 15.84
C ASP A 155 -9.17 37.92 15.32
N LYS A 156 -8.49 38.80 14.58
CA LYS A 156 -7.25 38.49 13.83
C LYS A 156 -6.08 38.03 14.71
N ASN A 157 -6.20 38.14 16.04
CA ASN A 157 -5.21 37.63 17.01
C ASN A 157 -5.28 36.10 17.24
N TRP A 158 -6.40 35.44 16.94
CA TRP A 158 -6.52 33.99 17.18
C TRP A 158 -5.67 33.16 16.21
N LEU A 159 -5.45 33.65 14.99
CA LEU A 159 -4.59 33.02 13.97
C LEU A 159 -3.11 32.97 14.37
N GLN A 160 -2.70 33.78 15.35
CA GLN A 160 -1.31 33.83 15.81
C GLN A 160 -1.11 33.01 17.10
N GLN A 161 -2.17 32.79 17.89
CA GLN A 161 -2.17 31.87 19.04
C GLN A 161 -2.57 30.43 18.67
N SER A 162 -3.23 30.20 17.53
CA SER A 162 -3.52 28.88 16.97
C SER A 162 -2.36 28.26 16.18
N ALA A 163 -1.15 28.82 16.30
CA ALA A 163 -0.01 28.43 15.48
C ALA A 163 0.63 27.09 15.90
N PHE A 164 0.28 26.55 17.07
CA PHE A 164 0.91 25.34 17.62
C PHE A 164 -0.15 24.41 18.25
N PRO A 165 -0.39 23.21 17.70
CA PRO A 165 -1.34 22.24 18.27
C PRO A 165 -0.75 21.63 19.54
N THR A 166 -0.89 22.35 20.65
CA THR A 166 -0.37 21.97 21.96
C THR A 166 -0.96 20.62 22.39
N GLU A 167 -2.23 20.37 22.08
CA GLU A 167 -2.94 19.11 22.35
C GLU A 167 -2.25 17.90 21.72
N LEU A 168 -1.75 18.04 20.48
CA LEU A 168 -1.07 16.96 19.78
C LEU A 168 0.27 16.66 20.45
N ALA A 169 1.06 17.69 20.73
CA ALA A 169 2.37 17.54 21.37
C ALA A 169 2.26 16.96 22.79
N LEU A 170 1.21 17.34 23.55
CA LEU A 170 0.92 16.74 24.85
C LEU A 170 0.60 15.24 24.74
N LEU A 171 -0.17 14.83 23.73
CA LEU A 171 -0.46 13.42 23.47
C LEU A 171 0.78 12.64 23.00
N GLU A 172 1.61 13.20 22.12
CA GLU A 172 2.87 12.59 21.69
C GLU A 172 3.83 12.37 22.86
N MET A 173 3.94 13.38 23.72
CA MET A 173 4.76 13.32 24.93
C MET A 173 4.23 12.28 25.92
N LEU A 174 2.91 12.23 26.12
CA LEU A 174 2.26 11.19 26.91
C LEU A 174 2.55 9.80 26.35
N HIS A 175 2.44 9.61 25.03
CA HIS A 175 2.77 8.35 24.37
C HIS A 175 4.25 7.97 24.58
N GLY A 176 5.17 8.93 24.48
CA GLY A 176 6.58 8.72 24.83
C GLY A 176 6.77 8.25 26.27
N CYS A 177 6.02 8.82 27.23
CA CYS A 177 6.04 8.38 28.63
C CYS A 177 5.46 6.97 28.81
N VAL A 178 4.38 6.62 28.11
CA VAL A 178 3.80 5.25 28.14
C VAL A 178 4.84 4.22 27.71
N ARG A 179 5.54 4.47 26.59
CA ARG A 179 6.60 3.57 26.07
C ARG A 179 7.82 3.46 26.97
N ALA A 180 8.09 4.47 27.79
CA ALA A 180 9.22 4.49 28.74
C ALA A 180 8.87 3.92 30.13
N THR A 181 7.58 3.73 30.43
CA THR A 181 7.13 3.26 31.74
C THR A 181 7.17 1.73 31.83
N SER A 182 7.60 1.19 32.98
CA SER A 182 7.60 -0.27 33.20
C SER A 182 6.17 -0.84 33.19
N SER A 183 6.01 -2.09 32.74
CA SER A 183 4.69 -2.75 32.64
C SER A 183 3.89 -2.74 33.94
N ALA A 184 4.54 -3.00 35.09
CA ALA A 184 3.89 -3.01 36.40
C ALA A 184 3.37 -1.61 36.82
N ALA A 185 4.15 -0.56 36.56
CA ALA A 185 3.72 0.81 36.85
C ALA A 185 2.61 1.27 35.88
N LEU A 186 2.71 0.86 34.61
CA LEU A 186 1.72 1.19 33.59
C LEU A 186 0.36 0.57 33.90
N TYR A 187 0.32 -0.67 34.40
CA TYR A 187 -0.91 -1.34 34.86
C TYR A 187 -1.65 -0.49 35.90
N ASN A 188 -0.94 0.06 36.89
CA ASN A 188 -1.54 0.89 37.94
C ASN A 188 -2.10 2.21 37.42
N CYS A 189 -1.57 2.71 36.30
CA CYS A 189 -2.01 3.97 35.68
C CYS A 189 -3.27 3.80 34.79
N TRP A 190 -3.81 2.58 34.66
CA TRP A 190 -4.99 2.33 33.84
C TRP A 190 -6.19 3.25 34.16
N PRO A 191 -6.58 3.49 35.43
CA PRO A 191 -7.74 4.33 35.73
C PRO A 191 -7.63 5.74 35.13
N SER A 192 -6.42 6.33 35.15
CA SER A 192 -6.16 7.63 34.54
C SER A 192 -6.19 7.58 33.01
N LEU A 193 -5.64 6.52 32.40
CA LEU A 193 -5.71 6.32 30.95
C LEU A 193 -7.15 6.07 30.48
N GLN A 194 -7.93 5.30 31.23
CA GLN A 194 -9.35 5.07 30.99
C GLN A 194 -10.12 6.40 31.03
N ALA A 195 -9.87 7.24 32.05
CA ALA A 195 -10.48 8.57 32.15
C ALA A 195 -10.12 9.44 30.94
N LEU A 196 -8.85 9.44 30.51
CA LEU A 196 -8.41 10.12 29.28
C LEU A 196 -9.25 9.67 28.07
N PHE A 197 -9.38 8.36 27.81
CA PHE A 197 -10.12 7.87 26.65
C PHE A 197 -11.62 8.17 26.73
N VAL A 198 -12.23 8.01 27.90
CA VAL A 198 -13.68 8.20 28.11
C VAL A 198 -14.07 9.68 28.07
N GLU A 199 -13.26 10.54 28.65
CA GLU A 199 -13.60 11.96 28.84
C GLU A 199 -13.04 12.85 27.72
N SER A 200 -12.09 12.36 26.91
CA SER A 200 -11.59 13.11 25.78
C SER A 200 -12.69 13.36 24.73
N PRO A 201 -12.80 14.59 24.21
CA PRO A 201 -13.75 14.93 23.15
C PRO A 201 -13.21 14.50 21.78
N VAL A 202 -12.99 13.20 21.60
CA VAL A 202 -12.30 12.59 20.44
C VAL A 202 -12.83 13.11 19.09
N MET A 203 -14.14 13.34 18.99
CA MET A 203 -14.80 13.83 17.77
C MET A 203 -14.48 15.28 17.39
N SER A 204 -14.03 16.10 18.34
CA SER A 204 -13.62 17.50 18.07
C SER A 204 -12.11 17.66 17.95
N LEU A 205 -11.33 16.61 18.24
CA LEU A 205 -9.89 16.65 18.12
C LEU A 205 -9.42 16.59 16.65
N PRO A 206 -8.23 17.14 16.34
CA PRO A 206 -7.58 16.91 15.06
C PRO A 206 -7.34 15.41 14.80
N PRO A 207 -7.35 14.94 13.53
CA PRO A 207 -7.18 13.52 13.20
C PRO A 207 -5.97 12.85 13.85
N LYS A 208 -4.81 13.50 13.81
CA LYS A 208 -3.58 12.97 14.42
C LYS A 208 -3.70 12.78 15.93
N ALA A 209 -4.45 13.62 16.64
CA ALA A 209 -4.68 13.45 18.07
C ALA A 209 -5.58 12.24 18.36
N VAL A 210 -6.57 11.98 17.51
CA VAL A 210 -7.37 10.73 17.56
C VAL A 210 -6.48 9.51 17.33
N PHE A 211 -5.59 9.57 16.33
CA PHE A 211 -4.68 8.48 16.01
C PHE A 211 -3.75 8.15 17.17
N ILE A 212 -3.16 9.17 17.82
CA ILE A 212 -2.27 8.93 18.97
C ILE A 212 -3.03 8.33 20.14
N GLN A 213 -4.27 8.76 20.42
CA GLN A 213 -5.05 8.11 21.50
C GLN A 213 -5.30 6.63 21.22
N PHE A 214 -5.62 6.28 19.96
CA PHE A 214 -5.74 4.88 19.55
C PHE A 214 -4.43 4.11 19.75
N ILE A 215 -3.30 4.70 19.36
CA ILE A 215 -1.98 4.08 19.56
C ILE A 215 -1.58 3.97 21.03
N ILE A 216 -1.89 4.95 21.88
CA ILE A 216 -1.67 4.85 23.32
C ILE A 216 -2.43 3.64 23.90
N LEU A 217 -3.65 3.37 23.44
CA LEU A 217 -4.41 2.18 23.85
C LEU A 217 -3.74 0.89 23.34
N VAL A 218 -3.30 0.86 22.08
CA VAL A 218 -2.59 -0.29 21.48
C VAL A 218 -1.32 -0.60 22.27
N ASP A 219 -0.45 0.39 22.45
CA ASP A 219 0.82 0.25 23.17
C ASP A 219 0.58 -0.13 24.64
N PHE A 220 -0.44 0.44 25.29
CA PHE A 220 -0.82 0.03 26.64
C PHE A 220 -1.08 -1.48 26.72
N VAL A 221 -1.96 -2.01 25.85
CA VAL A 221 -2.33 -3.44 25.83
C VAL A 221 -1.12 -4.33 25.51
N GLN A 222 -0.27 -3.91 24.57
CA GLN A 222 0.93 -4.66 24.21
C GLN A 222 1.97 -4.70 25.35
N LEU A 223 2.18 -3.59 26.06
CA LEU A 223 3.20 -3.46 27.10
C LEU A 223 2.85 -4.19 28.41
N ILE A 224 1.57 -4.25 28.80
CA ILE A 224 1.16 -4.97 30.02
C ILE A 224 0.91 -6.48 29.79
N THR A 225 1.09 -6.96 28.56
CA THR A 225 0.80 -8.33 28.08
C THR A 225 -0.69 -8.67 28.03
N SER A 226 -1.18 -9.18 26.89
CA SER A 226 -2.61 -9.49 26.67
C SER A 226 -3.21 -10.43 27.74
N SER A 227 -2.42 -11.32 28.35
CA SER A 227 -2.89 -12.18 29.44
C SER A 227 -3.37 -11.39 30.66
N ALA A 228 -2.64 -10.35 31.06
CA ALA A 228 -2.99 -9.54 32.22
C ALA A 228 -4.29 -8.75 32.00
N VAL A 229 -4.49 -8.24 30.78
CA VAL A 229 -5.73 -7.54 30.38
C VAL A 229 -6.94 -8.45 30.44
N VAL A 230 -6.80 -9.65 29.89
CA VAL A 230 -7.92 -10.60 29.74
C VAL A 230 -8.31 -11.22 31.08
N GLU A 231 -7.37 -11.42 32.00
CA GLU A 231 -7.65 -11.95 33.34
C GLU A 231 -8.49 -10.98 34.19
N ASP A 232 -8.17 -9.68 34.15
CA ASP A 232 -8.94 -8.65 34.83
C ASP A 232 -10.21 -8.28 34.04
N LYS A 233 -11.36 -8.74 34.56
CA LYS A 233 -12.66 -8.57 33.92
C LYS A 233 -13.12 -7.10 33.85
N GLN A 234 -12.67 -6.24 34.76
CA GLN A 234 -13.02 -4.82 34.76
C GLN A 234 -12.15 -4.07 33.74
N LEU A 235 -10.85 -4.32 33.77
CA LEU A 235 -9.88 -3.79 32.81
C LEU A 235 -10.24 -4.17 31.37
N SER A 236 -10.49 -5.45 31.10
CA SER A 236 -10.90 -5.96 29.79
C SER A 236 -12.14 -5.23 29.25
N ARG A 237 -13.15 -5.01 30.09
CA ARG A 237 -14.41 -4.37 29.67
C ARG A 237 -14.22 -2.88 29.38
N ALA A 238 -13.48 -2.18 30.24
CA ALA A 238 -13.14 -0.78 30.02
C ALA A 238 -12.26 -0.59 28.76
N ALA A 239 -11.34 -1.51 28.49
CA ALA A 239 -10.51 -1.50 27.29
C ALA A 239 -11.33 -1.74 26.02
N GLN A 240 -12.36 -2.59 26.07
CA GLN A 240 -13.32 -2.77 24.98
C GLN A 240 -14.09 -1.49 24.68
N ASP A 241 -14.59 -0.79 25.71
CA ASP A 241 -15.32 0.47 25.55
C ASP A 241 -14.42 1.57 24.94
N ALA A 242 -13.17 1.66 25.41
CA ALA A 242 -12.18 2.58 24.86
C ALA A 242 -11.83 2.24 23.39
N CYS A 243 -11.60 0.96 23.09
CA CYS A 243 -11.35 0.47 21.73
C CYS A 243 -12.51 0.82 20.80
N GLN A 244 -13.76 0.60 21.24
CA GLN A 244 -14.94 0.93 20.47
C GLN A 244 -15.01 2.44 20.18
N LYS A 245 -14.90 3.29 21.20
CA LYS A 245 -14.97 4.75 21.05
C LYS A 245 -13.91 5.31 20.11
N LEU A 246 -12.66 4.87 20.26
CA LEU A 246 -11.54 5.36 19.44
C LEU A 246 -11.63 4.82 18.00
N THR A 247 -12.02 3.57 17.82
CA THR A 247 -12.23 2.97 16.50
C THR A 247 -13.38 3.63 15.75
N GLU A 248 -14.50 3.96 16.43
CA GLU A 248 -15.61 4.70 15.83
C GLU A 248 -15.17 6.08 15.33
N ALA A 249 -14.37 6.81 16.10
CA ALA A 249 -13.82 8.09 15.68
C ALA A 249 -12.89 7.96 14.46
N MET A 250 -12.01 6.96 14.44
CA MET A 250 -11.18 6.66 13.27
C MET A 250 -12.01 6.25 12.06
N ASN A 251 -13.06 5.44 12.25
CA ASN A 251 -13.94 5.00 11.18
C ASN A 251 -14.73 6.16 10.54
N ILE A 252 -15.06 7.20 11.32
CA ILE A 252 -15.64 8.43 10.79
C ILE A 252 -14.63 9.17 9.90
N ILE A 253 -13.35 9.24 10.29
CA ILE A 253 -12.27 9.82 9.48
C ILE A 253 -12.06 9.03 8.19
N VAL A 254 -12.09 7.69 8.25
CA VAL A 254 -12.08 6.82 7.05
C VAL A 254 -13.24 7.18 6.13
N GLY A 255 -14.46 7.31 6.66
CA GLY A 255 -15.66 7.62 5.88
C GLY A 255 -15.68 9.02 5.21
N TRP A 256 -14.71 9.90 5.48
CA TRP A 256 -14.70 11.25 4.88
C TRP A 256 -14.59 11.26 3.36
N GLN A 257 -13.98 10.24 2.75
CA GLN A 257 -13.88 10.12 1.29
C GLN A 257 -15.02 9.30 0.67
N LEU A 258 -16.09 9.05 1.43
CA LEU A 258 -17.27 8.32 0.96
C LEU A 258 -18.49 9.24 0.84
N GLU A 259 -19.36 8.93 -0.11
CA GLU A 259 -20.67 9.56 -0.28
C GLU A 259 -21.77 8.53 -0.51
N GLN A 260 -23.01 8.88 -0.19
CA GLN A 260 -24.17 8.02 -0.44
C GLN A 260 -24.63 8.21 -1.89
N THR A 261 -24.89 7.11 -2.60
CA THR A 261 -25.29 7.17 -4.01
C THR A 261 -26.66 7.80 -4.22
N THR A 262 -27.61 7.56 -3.30
CA THR A 262 -28.96 8.13 -3.32
C THR A 262 -29.53 8.18 -1.89
N TRP A 263 -30.51 9.05 -1.65
CA TRP A 263 -31.19 9.14 -0.33
C TRP A 263 -31.97 7.87 0.06
N LEU A 264 -32.31 7.01 -0.92
CA LEU A 264 -33.02 5.74 -0.71
C LEU A 264 -32.10 4.53 -0.53
N LYS A 265 -30.86 4.56 -1.05
CA LYS A 265 -29.90 3.45 -0.92
C LYS A 265 -28.75 3.86 -0.02
N ARG A 266 -28.57 3.15 1.11
CA ARG A 266 -27.41 3.28 2.02
C ARG A 266 -26.08 2.77 1.41
N THR A 267 -25.95 2.72 0.09
CA THR A 267 -24.73 2.27 -0.58
C THR A 267 -23.73 3.42 -0.62
N LEU A 268 -22.54 3.19 -0.06
CA LEU A 268 -21.43 4.13 -0.07
C LEU A 268 -20.56 3.92 -1.30
N VAL A 269 -20.09 5.02 -1.88
CA VAL A 269 -19.15 5.05 -3.01
C VAL A 269 -18.05 6.07 -2.71
N VAL A 270 -16.86 5.85 -3.28
CA VAL A 270 -15.72 6.77 -3.16
C VAL A 270 -16.03 8.06 -3.91
N LYS A 271 -15.80 9.20 -3.25
CA LYS A 271 -16.00 10.51 -3.86
C LYS A 271 -15.14 10.68 -5.11
N HIS A 272 -15.77 11.13 -6.19
CA HIS A 272 -15.06 11.58 -7.38
C HIS A 272 -14.93 13.10 -7.32
N ASP A 273 -13.70 13.63 -7.25
CA ASP A 273 -13.46 15.07 -7.34
C ASP A 273 -13.95 15.61 -8.70
N SER A 274 -15.18 16.13 -8.71
CA SER A 274 -15.73 16.91 -9.82
C SER A 274 -15.23 18.35 -9.72
N SER A 275 -13.94 18.56 -9.99
CA SER A 275 -13.39 19.90 -10.24
C SER A 275 -13.61 20.35 -11.70
N THR A 276 -14.78 20.07 -12.26
CA THR A 276 -15.29 20.69 -13.48
C THR A 276 -16.57 21.41 -13.13
N GLN A 277 -16.46 22.75 -13.11
CA GLN A 277 -17.51 23.76 -13.16
C GLN A 277 -18.95 23.27 -12.99
N LYS A 278 -19.59 23.66 -11.88
CA LYS A 278 -21.03 23.90 -11.88
C LYS A 278 -21.30 25.06 -12.84
N SER A 279 -21.57 24.75 -14.11
CA SER A 279 -22.34 25.66 -14.94
C SER A 279 -23.79 25.57 -14.50
N GLN A 280 -24.20 26.66 -13.88
CA GLN A 280 -25.56 27.03 -13.56
C GLN A 280 -26.36 27.09 -14.87
N GLU A 281 -27.30 26.16 -15.08
CA GLU A 281 -28.46 26.44 -15.93
C GLU A 281 -29.73 26.15 -15.16
N THR A 282 -30.43 27.26 -14.94
CA THR A 282 -31.73 27.40 -14.32
C THR A 282 -32.85 27.09 -15.32
N SER A 283 -33.89 26.42 -14.80
CA SER A 283 -35.31 26.57 -15.19
C SER A 283 -35.87 25.69 -16.33
N PRO A 284 -37.20 25.56 -16.45
CA PRO A 284 -38.18 25.18 -15.41
C PRO A 284 -39.14 24.06 -15.88
N VAL A 285 -39.99 23.63 -14.94
CA VAL A 285 -41.14 22.73 -15.11
C VAL A 285 -42.14 23.26 -16.16
N VAL A 286 -42.59 22.39 -17.08
CA VAL A 286 -43.92 22.47 -17.70
C VAL A 286 -44.52 21.06 -17.77
N GLU A 287 -45.65 20.89 -17.11
CA GLU A 287 -46.57 19.76 -17.20
C GLU A 287 -47.29 19.73 -18.55
N PHE A 288 -47.41 18.55 -19.16
CA PHE A 288 -48.58 18.17 -19.95
C PHE A 288 -48.85 16.67 -19.83
N ALA A 289 -50.10 16.33 -19.56
CA ALA A 289 -50.61 15.00 -19.24
C ALA A 289 -51.08 14.22 -20.48
N THR A 290 -50.84 12.90 -20.52
CA THR A 290 -51.84 11.82 -20.74
C THR A 290 -51.22 10.41 -20.68
N ALA A 291 -51.92 9.46 -20.05
CA ALA A 291 -51.54 8.06 -19.72
C ALA A 291 -51.99 7.03 -20.79
N PRO A 292 -51.99 5.69 -20.56
CA PRO A 292 -51.11 4.76 -19.82
C PRO A 292 -50.45 3.71 -20.78
N THR A 293 -49.52 2.82 -20.41
CA THR A 293 -49.77 1.38 -20.07
C THR A 293 -48.43 0.60 -19.89
N SER A 294 -48.36 -0.27 -18.87
CA SER A 294 -47.59 -1.53 -18.66
C SER A 294 -46.05 -1.63 -18.79
N LEU A 295 -45.41 -1.81 -17.62
CA LEU A 295 -44.48 -2.89 -17.20
C LEU A 295 -43.59 -3.61 -18.23
N ALA A 296 -42.27 -3.41 -18.13
CA ALA A 296 -41.25 -4.46 -17.84
C ALA A 296 -39.84 -3.85 -17.84
N ALA A 297 -39.04 -4.17 -16.82
CA ALA A 297 -37.68 -3.68 -16.63
C ALA A 297 -36.65 -4.52 -17.42
N SER A 298 -35.78 -3.85 -18.19
CA SER A 298 -34.50 -4.39 -18.66
C SER A 298 -33.56 -3.24 -19.03
N GLU A 299 -32.60 -2.91 -18.16
CA GLU A 299 -31.50 -2.00 -18.50
C GLU A 299 -30.24 -2.82 -18.82
N ASN A 300 -30.01 -3.02 -20.12
CA ASN A 300 -28.70 -3.32 -20.68
C ASN A 300 -28.00 -1.98 -20.95
N SER A 301 -26.95 -1.66 -20.19
CA SER A 301 -26.09 -0.51 -20.48
C SER A 301 -25.06 -0.88 -21.56
N SER A 302 -25.30 -0.42 -22.79
CA SER A 302 -24.32 -0.41 -23.86
C SER A 302 -23.32 0.72 -23.64
N LEU A 303 -22.03 0.40 -23.47
CA LEU A 303 -20.93 1.36 -23.57
C LEU A 303 -20.11 1.01 -24.81
N ARG A 304 -20.38 1.70 -25.91
CA ARG A 304 -19.55 1.72 -27.11
C ARG A 304 -18.52 2.82 -26.94
N GLY A 305 -17.26 2.45 -26.70
CA GLY A 305 -16.13 3.37 -26.66
C GLY A 305 -15.67 3.73 -28.07
N SER A 306 -15.55 5.02 -28.37
CA SER A 306 -14.88 5.53 -29.57
C SER A 306 -13.51 6.08 -29.17
N THR A 307 -12.47 5.55 -29.80
CA THR A 307 -11.07 6.00 -29.68
C THR A 307 -10.78 7.05 -30.75
N SER A 308 -10.24 8.21 -30.37
CA SER A 308 -9.57 9.12 -31.30
C SER A 308 -8.09 9.24 -30.94
N SER A 309 -7.29 9.03 -31.97
CA SER A 309 -5.84 9.02 -32.07
C SER A 309 -5.23 10.41 -32.01
N LEU A 310 -4.00 10.53 -31.47
CA LEU A 310 -3.12 11.66 -31.73
C LEU A 310 -1.67 11.20 -31.96
N VAL A 311 -1.13 11.70 -33.07
CA VAL A 311 0.21 11.57 -33.65
C VAL A 311 1.19 12.54 -32.95
N PRO A 312 2.50 12.22 -32.83
CA PRO A 312 3.47 13.05 -32.11
C PRO A 312 3.99 14.24 -32.94
N PRO A 313 4.39 15.37 -32.33
CA PRO A 313 4.91 16.51 -33.08
C PRO A 313 6.41 16.36 -33.38
N ARG A 314 6.77 16.69 -34.62
CA ARG A 314 8.14 16.85 -35.12
C ARG A 314 8.69 18.23 -34.79
N ILE A 315 10.00 18.24 -34.56
CA ILE A 315 10.93 19.39 -34.47
C ILE A 315 10.87 20.25 -35.74
N PRO A 316 11.17 21.57 -35.65
CA PRO A 316 11.88 22.22 -36.74
C PRO A 316 13.16 22.93 -36.28
N THR A 317 14.20 22.74 -37.08
CA THR A 317 15.48 23.44 -37.09
C THR A 317 15.42 24.71 -37.95
N PHE A 318 16.08 25.76 -37.45
CA PHE A 318 16.79 26.86 -38.13
C PHE A 318 16.32 27.38 -39.50
N ASP A 319 16.06 28.70 -39.55
CA ASP A 319 16.61 29.57 -40.60
C ASP A 319 16.79 31.01 -40.13
N THR A 320 17.66 31.73 -40.84
CA THR A 320 18.45 32.89 -40.39
C THR A 320 17.92 34.21 -40.95
N ALA A 321 18.22 35.30 -40.21
CA ALA A 321 18.50 36.67 -40.67
C ALA A 321 17.41 37.78 -40.62
N THR A 322 17.81 38.84 -39.89
CA THR A 322 17.83 40.28 -40.25
C THR A 322 16.81 41.30 -39.66
N GLN A 323 17.42 42.37 -39.11
CA GLN A 323 16.98 43.77 -38.88
C GLN A 323 16.27 44.06 -37.54
N ILE A 324 16.95 44.60 -36.52
CA ILE A 324 17.37 46.00 -36.30
C ILE A 324 16.20 46.99 -36.26
N SER A 325 15.85 47.46 -35.06
CA SER A 325 15.61 48.89 -34.80
C SER A 325 15.66 49.20 -33.31
N VAL A 326 16.51 50.17 -33.01
CA VAL A 326 16.87 50.74 -31.72
C VAL A 326 15.89 51.86 -31.37
N SER A 327 15.49 51.99 -30.11
CA SER A 327 15.35 53.31 -29.47
C SER A 327 15.39 53.20 -27.95
N SER A 328 15.94 54.26 -27.38
CA SER A 328 16.72 54.34 -26.16
C SER A 328 16.08 55.25 -25.11
N GLN A 329 16.66 55.20 -23.90
CA GLN A 329 16.59 56.17 -22.78
C GLN A 329 15.47 55.92 -21.75
N GLY A 330 15.72 55.86 -20.44
CA GLY A 330 16.95 56.04 -19.67
C GLY A 330 16.70 55.98 -18.15
N ALA A 331 17.79 56.12 -17.40
CA ALA A 331 17.92 56.41 -15.96
C ALA A 331 17.88 55.25 -14.92
N SER A 332 19.12 54.92 -14.53
CA SER A 332 19.65 54.37 -13.27
C SER A 332 18.80 54.40 -11.98
N SER A 333 18.81 53.30 -11.22
CA SER A 333 19.63 53.15 -10.00
C SER A 333 19.38 51.82 -9.24
N SER A 334 20.48 51.16 -8.89
CA SER A 334 20.74 50.16 -7.82
C SER A 334 19.56 49.46 -7.11
N ALA A 335 19.49 48.13 -7.26
CA ALA A 335 18.80 47.26 -6.30
C ALA A 335 19.61 45.97 -6.05
N ALA A 336 19.91 45.73 -4.77
CA ALA A 336 20.52 44.53 -4.23
C ALA A 336 19.56 43.32 -4.28
N ASP A 337 20.15 42.14 -4.36
CA ASP A 337 19.51 40.83 -4.42
C ASP A 337 18.36 40.65 -3.41
N ARG A 338 17.15 40.40 -3.94
CA ARG A 338 16.06 39.72 -3.22
C ARG A 338 15.64 38.50 -4.01
N ARG A 339 15.99 37.32 -3.50
CA ARG A 339 15.47 36.03 -3.97
C ARG A 339 13.97 35.95 -3.72
N SER A 340 13.25 35.59 -4.77
CA SER A 340 11.79 35.56 -4.88
C SER A 340 11.14 34.55 -3.94
N ILE A 341 10.23 35.05 -3.10
CA ILE A 341 9.15 34.28 -2.48
C ILE A 341 7.93 34.43 -3.39
N THR A 342 7.59 33.40 -4.15
CA THR A 342 6.30 33.32 -4.83
C THR A 342 5.82 31.87 -4.83
N ASN A 343 4.83 31.57 -3.98
CA ASN A 343 3.68 30.69 -4.25
C ASN A 343 2.85 30.50 -2.98
N ILE A 344 2.14 31.56 -2.56
CA ILE A 344 0.98 31.43 -1.68
C ILE A 344 -0.10 32.39 -2.20
N ARG A 345 -0.76 32.01 -3.30
CA ARG A 345 -2.02 32.64 -3.69
C ARG A 345 -2.82 31.74 -4.63
N SER A 346 -3.25 30.59 -4.10
CA SER A 346 -4.37 29.82 -4.64
C SER A 346 -4.95 28.89 -3.57
N SER A 347 -5.55 29.46 -2.53
CA SER A 347 -6.49 28.71 -1.68
C SER A 347 -7.42 29.70 -0.99
N LEU A 348 -8.47 30.08 -1.71
CA LEU A 348 -9.69 30.64 -1.12
C LEU A 348 -10.81 29.71 -1.56
N LYS A 349 -10.87 28.53 -0.94
CA LYS A 349 -11.99 27.60 -1.04
C LYS A 349 -12.34 27.10 0.36
N ASP A 350 -13.64 27.21 0.67
CA ASP A 350 -14.37 26.89 1.90
C ASP A 350 -13.59 26.40 3.15
N PRO A 351 -13.75 27.04 4.33
CA PRO A 351 -13.08 26.63 5.57
C PRO A 351 -13.48 25.23 6.10
N ASN A 352 -14.52 24.61 5.56
CA ASN A 352 -14.88 23.22 5.84
C ASN A 352 -14.08 22.19 5.02
N SER A 353 -13.42 22.61 3.94
CA SER A 353 -12.65 21.74 3.03
C SER A 353 -11.31 21.30 3.63
N LEU A 354 -10.69 22.12 4.47
CA LEU A 354 -9.43 21.79 5.15
C LEU A 354 -9.58 20.70 6.22
N LYS A 355 -10.81 20.40 6.67
CA LYS A 355 -11.08 19.40 7.72
C LYS A 355 -11.12 17.96 7.23
N ARG A 356 -11.09 17.69 5.92
CA ARG A 356 -11.33 16.34 5.36
C ARG A 356 -10.31 15.95 4.29
N ASP A 357 -9.03 16.15 4.60
CA ASP A 357 -7.93 15.73 3.75
C ASP A 357 -7.92 14.19 3.57
N PRO A 358 -7.87 13.65 2.33
CA PRO A 358 -7.79 12.22 2.06
C PRO A 358 -6.58 11.52 2.71
N THR A 359 -5.50 12.25 2.98
CA THR A 359 -4.33 11.70 3.68
C THR A 359 -4.68 11.19 5.07
N HIS A 360 -5.49 11.95 5.83
CA HIS A 360 -5.95 11.53 7.16
C HIS A 360 -6.85 10.29 7.09
N SER A 361 -7.73 10.20 6.09
CA SER A 361 -8.57 9.01 5.88
C SER A 361 -7.72 7.78 5.56
N THR A 362 -6.67 7.95 4.75
CA THR A 362 -5.74 6.87 4.40
C THR A 362 -4.91 6.43 5.61
N GLN A 363 -4.39 7.39 6.39
CA GLN A 363 -3.65 7.11 7.64
C GLN A 363 -4.50 6.38 8.67
N ALA A 364 -5.74 6.84 8.90
CA ALA A 364 -6.68 6.17 9.79
C ALA A 364 -6.89 4.72 9.38
N LEU A 365 -7.08 4.47 8.08
CA LEU A 365 -7.31 3.12 7.56
C LEU A 365 -6.08 2.21 7.72
N PHE A 366 -4.86 2.73 7.49
CA PHE A 366 -3.62 1.97 7.73
C PHE A 366 -3.46 1.61 9.21
N LEU A 367 -3.74 2.54 10.13
CA LEU A 367 -3.65 2.27 11.56
C LEU A 367 -4.67 1.23 12.04
N LEU A 368 -5.89 1.29 11.52
CA LEU A 368 -6.89 0.24 11.78
C LEU A 368 -6.43 -1.09 11.18
N ALA A 369 -5.87 -1.08 9.97
CA ALA A 369 -5.37 -2.28 9.31
C ALA A 369 -4.24 -2.98 10.07
N GLU A 370 -3.36 -2.18 10.69
CA GLU A 370 -2.21 -2.67 11.43
C GLU A 370 -2.58 -3.20 12.82
N HIS A 371 -3.46 -2.51 13.55
CA HIS A 371 -3.64 -2.78 14.98
C HIS A 371 -5.02 -3.29 15.40
N LEU A 372 -6.10 -3.00 14.66
CA LEU A 372 -7.46 -3.22 15.16
C LEU A 372 -7.75 -4.70 15.46
N ALA A 373 -7.38 -5.59 14.54
CA ALA A 373 -7.73 -7.00 14.67
C ALA A 373 -7.00 -7.67 15.86
N GLU A 374 -5.69 -7.41 16.00
CA GLU A 374 -4.88 -7.90 17.12
C GLU A 374 -5.28 -7.26 18.46
N LEU A 375 -5.64 -5.97 18.45
CA LEU A 375 -6.13 -5.28 19.65
C LEU A 375 -7.42 -5.93 20.16
N ILE A 376 -8.40 -6.17 19.28
CA ILE A 376 -9.66 -6.86 19.62
C ILE A 376 -9.37 -8.26 20.18
N ASP A 377 -8.44 -9.00 19.56
CA ASP A 377 -8.08 -10.34 20.02
C ASP A 377 -7.44 -10.32 21.42
N SER A 378 -6.66 -9.26 21.71
CA SER A 378 -5.91 -9.08 22.96
C SER A 378 -6.73 -8.53 24.13
N ILE A 379 -7.87 -7.87 23.89
CA ILE A 379 -8.71 -7.26 24.95
C ILE A 379 -9.95 -8.10 25.30
N CYS A 380 -10.26 -9.15 24.53
CA CYS A 380 -11.46 -9.97 24.70
C CYS A 380 -11.16 -11.46 24.96
N LYS A 381 -11.84 -12.05 25.95
CA LYS A 381 -11.96 -13.51 26.07
C LYS A 381 -12.69 -14.09 24.86
N SER A 382 -12.39 -15.34 24.51
CA SER A 382 -13.00 -16.03 23.36
C SER A 382 -14.54 -15.94 23.31
N GLU A 383 -15.20 -16.03 24.46
CA GLU A 383 -16.68 -15.99 24.57
C GLU A 383 -17.28 -14.59 24.36
N ASP A 384 -16.51 -13.52 24.60
CA ASP A 384 -16.99 -12.14 24.52
C ASP A 384 -16.69 -11.48 23.16
N LYS A 385 -15.90 -12.14 22.29
CA LYS A 385 -15.46 -11.60 20.98
C LYS A 385 -16.61 -11.25 20.03
N GLU A 386 -17.76 -11.91 20.16
CA GLU A 386 -18.94 -11.61 19.35
C GLU A 386 -19.50 -10.19 19.59
N ARG A 387 -19.25 -9.60 20.77
CA ARG A 387 -19.73 -8.24 21.11
C ARG A 387 -19.09 -7.15 20.26
N LEU A 388 -17.90 -7.38 19.72
CA LEU A 388 -17.18 -6.41 18.88
C LEU A 388 -17.41 -6.62 17.37
N LEU A 389 -18.20 -7.62 16.98
CA LEU A 389 -18.61 -7.79 15.57
C LEU A 389 -19.36 -6.59 14.99
N PRO A 390 -20.27 -5.90 15.72
CA PRO A 390 -20.91 -4.69 15.22
C PRO A 390 -19.91 -3.56 14.88
N LEU A 391 -18.87 -3.39 15.71
CA LEU A 391 -17.79 -2.44 15.46
C LEU A 391 -17.05 -2.81 14.16
N LEU A 392 -16.65 -4.07 14.02
CA LEU A 392 -16.00 -4.57 12.81
C LEU A 392 -16.87 -4.42 11.56
N HIS A 393 -18.18 -4.68 11.67
CA HIS A 393 -19.13 -4.45 10.59
C HIS A 393 -19.21 -2.96 10.19
N ALA A 394 -19.19 -2.04 11.16
CA ALA A 394 -19.19 -0.61 10.89
C ALA A 394 -17.91 -0.16 10.15
N VAL A 395 -16.74 -0.66 10.56
CA VAL A 395 -15.47 -0.39 9.87
C VAL A 395 -15.47 -1.00 8.47
N TRP A 396 -15.91 -2.25 8.35
CA TRP A 396 -16.00 -2.96 7.07
C TRP A 396 -16.94 -2.26 6.08
N SER A 397 -18.07 -1.73 6.56
CA SER A 397 -19.03 -1.00 5.73
C SER A 397 -18.42 0.25 5.06
N ASN A 398 -17.52 0.94 5.75
CA ASN A 398 -16.80 2.09 5.18
C ASN A 398 -15.58 1.65 4.35
N THR A 399 -15.02 0.49 4.63
CA THR A 399 -13.83 -0.03 3.94
C THR A 399 -14.17 -0.64 2.57
N LEU A 400 -15.28 -1.35 2.47
CA LEU A 400 -15.68 -2.11 1.28
C LEU A 400 -15.80 -1.28 -0.01
N PRO A 401 -16.34 -0.04 -0.01
CA PRO A 401 -16.37 0.81 -1.21
C PRO A 401 -14.99 1.04 -1.83
N TYR A 402 -13.95 1.21 -1.01
CA TYR A 402 -12.58 1.36 -1.50
C TYR A 402 -12.06 0.10 -2.18
N LEU A 403 -12.48 -1.10 -1.77
CA LEU A 403 -12.14 -2.35 -2.46
C LEU A 403 -12.87 -2.52 -3.80
N LYS A 404 -14.05 -1.90 -3.94
CA LYS A 404 -14.84 -1.92 -5.17
C LYS A 404 -14.38 -0.88 -6.19
N ALA A 405 -13.85 0.25 -5.75
CA ALA A 405 -13.42 1.34 -6.64
C ALA A 405 -12.06 1.04 -7.31
N LYS A 406 -12.08 0.52 -8.54
CA LYS A 406 -10.87 0.14 -9.28
C LYS A 406 -10.28 1.29 -10.12
N ASN A 407 -9.69 2.30 -9.48
CA ASN A 407 -9.05 3.43 -10.18
C ASN A 407 -7.76 3.91 -9.49
N ALA A 408 -6.90 4.61 -10.23
CA ALA A 408 -5.57 5.02 -9.75
C ALA A 408 -5.62 5.97 -8.54
N ARG A 409 -6.62 6.87 -8.47
CA ARG A 409 -6.78 7.79 -7.32
C ARG A 409 -7.10 7.05 -6.02
N ASN A 410 -7.79 5.91 -6.14
CA ASN A 410 -8.17 5.07 -5.03
C ASN A 410 -7.09 4.04 -4.64
N ALA A 411 -5.98 3.92 -5.39
CA ALA A 411 -4.97 2.87 -5.19
C ALA A 411 -4.47 2.75 -3.74
N ARG A 412 -4.23 3.89 -3.06
CA ARG A 412 -3.78 3.90 -1.66
C ARG A 412 -4.85 3.42 -0.68
N PHE A 413 -6.11 3.84 -0.87
CA PHE A 413 -7.23 3.32 -0.08
C PHE A 413 -7.45 1.83 -0.33
N PHE A 414 -7.34 1.39 -1.59
CA PHE A 414 -7.44 -0.03 -1.94
C PHE A 414 -6.36 -0.86 -1.22
N LEU A 415 -5.12 -0.36 -1.16
CA LEU A 415 -4.02 -0.98 -0.41
C LEU A 415 -4.32 -1.08 1.08
N ALA A 416 -4.66 0.03 1.74
CA ALA A 416 -4.97 0.03 3.17
C ALA A 416 -6.19 -0.86 3.49
N SER A 417 -7.24 -0.83 2.66
CA SER A 417 -8.39 -1.73 2.79
C SER A 417 -8.03 -3.21 2.60
N SER A 418 -7.11 -3.51 1.68
CA SER A 418 -6.64 -4.89 1.46
C SER A 418 -5.83 -5.38 2.67
N GLN A 419 -5.03 -4.50 3.28
CA GLN A 419 -4.32 -4.79 4.51
C GLN A 419 -5.25 -5.03 5.68
N LEU A 420 -6.29 -4.20 5.86
CA LEU A 420 -7.28 -4.39 6.91
C LEU A 420 -8.01 -5.73 6.75
N LEU A 421 -8.41 -6.07 5.53
CA LEU A 421 -9.05 -7.35 5.26
C LEU A 421 -8.11 -8.54 5.53
N ALA A 422 -6.84 -8.43 5.14
CA ALA A 422 -5.84 -9.46 5.44
C ALA A 422 -5.68 -9.65 6.96
N SER A 423 -5.56 -8.56 7.71
CA SER A 423 -5.48 -8.56 9.18
C SER A 423 -6.74 -9.18 9.83
N MET A 424 -7.94 -8.79 9.40
CA MET A 424 -9.19 -9.40 9.89
C MET A 424 -9.34 -10.88 9.50
N SER A 425 -8.75 -11.30 8.38
CA SER A 425 -8.91 -12.67 7.87
C SER A 425 -8.14 -13.73 8.68
N THR A 426 -7.12 -13.32 9.45
CA THR A 426 -6.35 -14.22 10.32
C THR A 426 -7.21 -14.76 11.49
N PHE A 427 -8.27 -14.04 11.86
CA PHE A 427 -9.16 -14.37 12.97
C PHE A 427 -10.47 -14.99 12.48
N ASN A 428 -10.63 -16.30 12.64
CA ASN A 428 -11.79 -17.04 12.12
C ASN A 428 -13.16 -16.52 12.63
N TYR A 429 -13.25 -16.00 13.85
CA TYR A 429 -14.50 -15.45 14.39
C TYR A 429 -14.94 -14.16 13.67
N MET A 430 -14.03 -13.44 13.01
CA MET A 430 -14.34 -12.24 12.21
C MET A 430 -14.86 -12.60 10.80
N ARG A 431 -14.75 -13.85 10.38
CA ARG A 431 -15.12 -14.31 9.03
C ARG A 431 -16.54 -13.95 8.58
N PRO A 432 -17.58 -14.01 9.44
CA PRO A 432 -18.93 -13.60 9.03
C PRO A 432 -19.03 -12.15 8.53
N VAL A 433 -18.11 -11.27 8.97
CA VAL A 433 -18.08 -9.85 8.58
C VAL A 433 -17.71 -9.67 7.10
N TRP A 434 -16.69 -10.39 6.64
CA TRP A 434 -16.03 -10.10 5.36
C TRP A 434 -16.24 -11.17 4.28
N ARG A 435 -16.53 -12.43 4.65
CA ARG A 435 -16.51 -13.58 3.73
C ARG A 435 -17.32 -13.37 2.45
N LYS A 436 -18.60 -13.00 2.58
CA LYS A 436 -19.51 -12.87 1.43
C LYS A 436 -19.00 -11.83 0.44
N ALA A 437 -18.74 -10.62 0.92
CA ALA A 437 -18.25 -9.52 0.09
C ALA A 437 -16.88 -9.82 -0.52
N THR A 438 -16.02 -10.56 0.18
CA THR A 438 -14.70 -10.96 -0.32
C THR A 438 -14.80 -11.97 -1.45
N LEU A 439 -15.72 -12.94 -1.35
CA LEU A 439 -15.99 -13.86 -2.45
C LEU A 439 -16.53 -13.11 -3.68
N ASP A 440 -17.43 -12.15 -3.49
CA ASP A 440 -17.94 -11.30 -4.56
C ASP A 440 -16.80 -10.49 -5.23
N LEU A 441 -15.89 -9.93 -4.44
CA LEU A 441 -14.70 -9.21 -4.94
C LEU A 441 -13.75 -10.13 -5.72
N LEU A 442 -13.50 -11.35 -5.23
CA LEU A 442 -12.64 -12.33 -5.92
C LEU A 442 -13.21 -12.69 -7.30
N LEU A 443 -14.52 -12.77 -7.41
CA LEU A 443 -15.24 -13.10 -8.65
C LEU A 443 -15.45 -11.90 -9.58
N ASP A 444 -15.14 -10.69 -9.13
CA ASP A 444 -15.25 -9.47 -9.93
C ASP A 444 -14.33 -9.54 -11.18
N PRO A 445 -14.81 -9.18 -12.39
CA PRO A 445 -14.00 -9.21 -13.61
C PRO A 445 -12.73 -8.35 -13.54
N ALA A 446 -12.75 -7.27 -12.76
CA ALA A 446 -11.64 -6.37 -12.53
C ALA A 446 -10.87 -6.69 -11.24
N PHE A 447 -11.01 -7.90 -10.68
CA PHE A 447 -10.34 -8.34 -9.45
C PHE A 447 -8.84 -8.01 -9.48
N PHE A 448 -8.15 -8.43 -10.54
CA PHE A 448 -6.69 -8.29 -10.70
C PHE A 448 -6.19 -6.87 -10.98
N LYS A 449 -7.10 -5.88 -11.15
CA LYS A 449 -6.73 -4.46 -11.19
C LYS A 449 -6.31 -4.00 -9.80
N MET A 450 -5.04 -4.22 -9.49
CA MET A 450 -4.38 -3.85 -8.25
C MET A 450 -2.87 -3.84 -8.41
N ASP A 451 -2.18 -3.08 -7.56
CA ASP A 451 -0.74 -3.10 -7.49
C ASP A 451 -0.20 -4.34 -6.75
N MET A 452 1.11 -4.53 -6.88
CA MET A 452 1.85 -5.65 -6.30
C MET A 452 1.70 -5.76 -4.77
N GLN A 453 1.65 -4.63 -4.06
CA GLN A 453 1.55 -4.66 -2.60
C GLN A 453 0.16 -5.15 -2.18
N SER A 454 -0.91 -4.63 -2.80
CA SER A 454 -2.26 -5.15 -2.57
C SER A 454 -2.39 -6.63 -2.94
N LEU A 455 -1.80 -7.06 -4.05
CA LEU A 455 -1.84 -8.47 -4.48
C LEU A 455 -1.31 -9.41 -3.39
N LYS A 456 -0.23 -9.04 -2.70
CA LYS A 456 0.34 -9.84 -1.60
C LYS A 456 -0.63 -10.01 -0.43
N HIS A 457 -1.38 -8.96 -0.09
CA HIS A 457 -2.44 -9.06 0.92
C HIS A 457 -3.57 -9.98 0.42
N TRP A 458 -3.93 -9.89 -0.86
CA TRP A 458 -4.94 -10.77 -1.45
C TRP A 458 -4.54 -12.24 -1.55
N LEU A 459 -3.25 -12.57 -1.56
CA LEU A 459 -2.79 -13.96 -1.40
C LEU A 459 -3.22 -14.50 -0.03
N VAL A 460 -2.92 -13.77 1.05
CA VAL A 460 -3.31 -14.13 2.43
C VAL A 460 -4.83 -14.24 2.57
N ILE A 461 -5.56 -13.24 2.06
CA ILE A 461 -7.04 -13.20 2.13
C ILE A 461 -7.64 -14.40 1.40
N THR A 462 -7.12 -14.73 0.22
CA THR A 462 -7.64 -15.84 -0.60
C THR A 462 -7.35 -17.18 0.06
N ASP A 463 -6.18 -17.33 0.68
CA ASP A 463 -5.87 -18.55 1.42
C ASP A 463 -6.85 -18.74 2.59
N HIS A 464 -7.02 -17.74 3.47
CA HIS A 464 -7.99 -17.80 4.56
C HIS A 464 -9.44 -17.98 4.07
N LEU A 465 -9.80 -17.40 2.92
CA LEU A 465 -11.12 -17.61 2.34
C LEU A 465 -11.36 -19.10 2.02
N MET A 466 -10.33 -19.81 1.54
CA MET A 466 -10.42 -21.19 1.07
C MET A 466 -10.14 -22.24 2.16
N THR A 467 -9.15 -22.02 3.04
CA THR A 467 -8.72 -23.01 4.05
C THR A 467 -9.79 -23.27 5.10
N HIS A 468 -10.51 -22.23 5.52
CA HIS A 468 -11.56 -22.34 6.52
C HIS A 468 -12.88 -22.91 5.95
N ASP A 469 -12.99 -23.19 4.64
CA ASP A 469 -14.16 -23.86 4.07
C ASP A 469 -13.81 -24.83 2.93
N LYS A 470 -13.87 -26.12 3.26
CA LYS A 470 -13.50 -27.23 2.37
C LYS A 470 -14.39 -27.37 1.13
N THR A 471 -15.58 -26.76 1.09
CA THR A 471 -16.47 -26.82 -0.09
C THR A 471 -16.24 -25.66 -1.06
N SER A 472 -15.73 -24.52 -0.59
CA SER A 472 -15.53 -23.30 -1.39
C SER A 472 -14.65 -23.53 -2.62
N PHE A 473 -13.54 -24.26 -2.44
CA PHE A 473 -12.65 -24.59 -3.56
C PHE A 473 -13.34 -25.48 -4.61
N LYS A 474 -14.08 -26.50 -4.16
CA LYS A 474 -14.80 -27.42 -5.06
C LYS A 474 -15.91 -26.70 -5.82
N GLU A 475 -16.64 -25.81 -5.17
CA GLU A 475 -17.66 -24.99 -5.82
C GLU A 475 -17.06 -24.10 -6.90
N LEU A 476 -15.93 -23.43 -6.60
CA LEU A 476 -15.23 -22.58 -7.57
C LEU A 476 -14.66 -23.39 -8.74
N LEU A 477 -14.08 -24.56 -8.47
CA LEU A 477 -13.61 -25.49 -9.51
C LEU A 477 -14.77 -26.00 -10.38
N GLY A 478 -15.94 -26.21 -9.79
CA GLY A 478 -17.18 -26.55 -10.49
C GLY A 478 -17.61 -25.47 -11.47
N ARG A 479 -17.40 -24.18 -11.15
CA ARG A 479 -17.71 -23.05 -12.06
C ARG A 479 -16.77 -22.94 -13.25
N ILE A 480 -15.59 -23.58 -13.20
CA ILE A 480 -14.64 -23.68 -14.34
C ILE A 480 -15.08 -24.77 -15.33
N SER A 481 -15.88 -25.74 -14.86
CA SER A 481 -16.49 -26.76 -15.72
C SER A 481 -17.49 -26.13 -16.67
N THR A 482 -17.23 -26.19 -17.97
CA THR A 482 -18.12 -25.63 -18.99
C THR A 482 -19.11 -26.63 -19.57
N ALA A 483 -19.51 -27.65 -18.80
CA ALA A 483 -20.41 -28.67 -19.33
C ALA A 483 -21.91 -28.34 -19.18
N GLN A 484 -22.38 -27.51 -18.24
CA GLN A 484 -23.83 -27.52 -17.92
C GLN A 484 -24.47 -26.22 -17.38
N ASN A 485 -23.91 -25.02 -17.59
CA ASN A 485 -24.67 -23.80 -17.26
C ASN A 485 -25.49 -23.30 -18.45
N SER A 486 -26.71 -23.86 -18.51
CA SER A 486 -27.91 -23.42 -19.21
C SER A 486 -27.80 -23.29 -20.74
N ALA A 487 -28.48 -24.19 -21.44
CA ALA A 487 -28.75 -24.09 -22.88
C ALA A 487 -29.36 -22.72 -23.27
N LEU A 488 -29.99 -22.01 -22.32
CA LEU A 488 -30.60 -20.70 -22.54
C LEU A 488 -29.59 -19.53 -22.49
N SER A 489 -28.47 -19.64 -21.77
CA SER A 489 -27.41 -18.60 -21.79
C SER A 489 -26.58 -18.64 -23.07
N SER A 490 -26.31 -19.83 -23.61
CA SER A 490 -25.56 -20.00 -24.87
C SER A 490 -26.26 -19.44 -26.12
N LEU A 491 -27.57 -19.16 -26.02
CA LEU A 491 -28.36 -18.56 -27.10
C LEU A 491 -28.20 -17.03 -27.19
N ILE A 492 -27.64 -16.38 -26.15
CA ILE A 492 -27.63 -14.92 -26.01
C ILE A 492 -26.19 -14.38 -25.84
N THR A 493 -25.22 -15.18 -25.39
CA THR A 493 -23.81 -14.77 -25.23
C THR A 493 -22.93 -15.20 -26.40
N SER A 494 -22.00 -14.35 -26.84
CA SER A 494 -21.05 -14.71 -27.91
C SER A 494 -19.98 -15.71 -27.41
N LYS A 495 -19.48 -16.55 -28.32
CA LYS A 495 -18.39 -17.50 -28.02
C LYS A 495 -17.13 -16.81 -27.46
N GLU A 496 -16.86 -15.59 -27.91
CA GLU A 496 -15.71 -14.79 -27.45
C GLU A 496 -15.84 -14.42 -25.97
N VAL A 497 -17.03 -13.98 -25.53
CA VAL A 497 -17.31 -13.69 -24.13
C VAL A 497 -17.20 -14.96 -23.27
N GLU A 498 -17.66 -16.11 -23.77
CA GLU A 498 -17.47 -17.39 -23.07
C GLU A 498 -16.00 -17.76 -22.89
N TYR A 499 -15.14 -17.52 -23.89
CA TYR A 499 -13.70 -17.77 -23.78
C TYR A 499 -13.02 -16.83 -22.79
N GLU A 500 -13.42 -15.56 -22.76
CA GLU A 500 -12.94 -14.61 -21.74
C GLU A 500 -13.33 -15.09 -20.34
N MET A 501 -14.60 -15.50 -20.14
CA MET A 501 -15.05 -16.03 -18.85
C MET A 501 -14.27 -17.28 -18.42
N ARG A 502 -14.01 -18.21 -19.35
CA ARG A 502 -13.15 -19.39 -19.09
C ARG A 502 -11.73 -18.99 -18.69
N ALA A 503 -11.10 -18.09 -19.45
CA ALA A 503 -9.77 -17.60 -19.18
C ALA A 503 -9.68 -16.95 -17.79
N GLN A 504 -10.63 -16.08 -17.45
CA GLN A 504 -10.71 -15.42 -16.14
C GLN A 504 -10.92 -16.43 -14.99
N ALA A 505 -11.67 -17.51 -15.23
CA ALA A 505 -11.87 -18.55 -14.23
C ALA A 505 -10.59 -19.38 -14.00
N LEU A 506 -9.85 -19.71 -15.07
CA LEU A 506 -8.52 -20.34 -14.98
C LEU A 506 -7.49 -19.44 -14.28
N LYS A 507 -7.47 -18.14 -14.60
CA LYS A 507 -6.61 -17.17 -13.91
C LYS A 507 -6.88 -17.14 -12.40
N ARG A 508 -8.16 -17.15 -11.98
CA ARG A 508 -8.52 -17.25 -10.56
C ARG A 508 -8.12 -18.58 -9.92
N LEU A 509 -8.26 -19.69 -10.63
CA LEU A 509 -7.77 -21.00 -10.14
C LEU A 509 -6.26 -20.96 -9.89
N ALA A 510 -5.49 -20.44 -10.84
CA ALA A 510 -4.06 -20.25 -10.68
C ALA A 510 -3.74 -19.37 -9.47
N PHE A 511 -4.46 -18.27 -9.28
CA PHE A 511 -4.26 -17.38 -8.13
C PHE A 511 -4.56 -18.09 -6.79
N ILE A 512 -5.66 -18.84 -6.70
CA ILE A 512 -6.04 -19.60 -5.49
C ILE A 512 -4.98 -20.64 -5.13
N ILE A 513 -4.46 -21.37 -6.11
CA ILE A 513 -3.39 -22.35 -5.87
C ILE A 513 -2.10 -21.63 -5.46
N LEU A 514 -1.80 -20.46 -6.03
CA LEU A 514 -0.64 -19.65 -5.64
C LEU A 514 -0.72 -19.14 -4.20
N SER A 515 -1.92 -18.80 -3.73
CA SER A 515 -2.17 -18.34 -2.37
C SER A 515 -1.96 -19.42 -1.30
N SER A 516 -2.14 -20.69 -1.67
CA SER A 516 -2.11 -21.81 -0.73
C SER A 516 -0.72 -22.30 -0.30
N GLU A 517 -0.68 -23.08 0.78
CA GLU A 517 0.51 -23.82 1.20
C GLU A 517 0.94 -24.89 0.17
N LEU A 518 2.23 -25.27 0.21
CA LEU A 518 2.81 -26.28 -0.69
C LEU A 518 2.08 -27.62 -0.57
N GLY A 519 1.43 -28.05 -1.65
CA GLY A 519 0.70 -29.32 -1.71
C GLY A 519 -0.72 -29.32 -1.12
N GLN A 520 -1.25 -28.16 -0.71
CA GLN A 520 -2.60 -28.06 -0.11
C GLN A 520 -3.71 -28.69 -0.96
N TYR A 521 -3.61 -28.54 -2.29
CA TYR A 521 -4.60 -29.05 -3.26
C TYR A 521 -4.24 -30.38 -3.91
N GLN A 522 -3.34 -31.17 -3.32
CA GLN A 522 -2.92 -32.45 -3.88
C GLN A 522 -4.09 -33.42 -4.12
N ALA A 523 -5.09 -33.44 -3.21
CA ALA A 523 -6.25 -34.33 -3.34
C ALA A 523 -7.19 -33.96 -4.50
N GLN A 524 -7.22 -32.68 -4.87
CA GLN A 524 -8.04 -32.14 -5.96
C GLN A 524 -7.26 -32.04 -7.28
N LEU A 525 -6.00 -32.48 -7.30
CA LEU A 525 -5.15 -32.40 -8.49
C LEU A 525 -5.70 -33.18 -9.71
N PRO A 526 -6.36 -34.36 -9.56
CA PRO A 526 -7.03 -35.01 -10.67
C PRO A 526 -8.13 -34.14 -11.31
N ASP A 527 -8.97 -33.51 -10.48
CA ASP A 527 -10.04 -32.62 -10.94
C ASP A 527 -9.44 -31.38 -11.64
N ILE A 528 -8.37 -30.80 -11.08
CA ILE A 528 -7.64 -29.68 -11.69
C ILE A 528 -7.09 -30.11 -13.06
N GLN A 529 -6.45 -31.27 -13.15
CA GLN A 529 -5.90 -31.80 -14.40
C GLN A 529 -6.98 -31.99 -15.46
N GLU A 530 -8.14 -32.54 -15.10
CA GLU A 530 -9.28 -32.69 -16.00
C GLU A 530 -9.71 -31.33 -16.56
N ARG A 531 -9.87 -30.31 -15.70
CA ARG A 531 -10.23 -28.94 -16.13
C ARG A 531 -9.20 -28.31 -17.07
N LEU A 532 -7.91 -28.48 -16.80
CA LEU A 532 -6.86 -27.97 -17.71
C LEU A 532 -6.91 -28.69 -19.06
N SER A 533 -7.08 -30.02 -19.05
CA SER A 533 -7.12 -30.83 -20.25
C SER A 533 -8.35 -30.53 -21.11
N ASP A 534 -9.52 -30.32 -20.51
CA ASP A 534 -10.73 -29.92 -21.22
C ASP A 534 -10.59 -28.56 -21.91
N ASN A 535 -9.94 -27.60 -21.26
CA ASN A 535 -9.72 -26.28 -21.85
C ASN A 535 -8.69 -26.30 -22.99
N LEU A 536 -7.71 -27.22 -22.97
CA LEU A 536 -6.76 -27.42 -24.06
C LEU A 536 -7.36 -28.09 -25.30
N ARG A 537 -8.54 -28.73 -25.19
CA ARG A 537 -9.26 -29.30 -26.34
C ARG A 537 -9.87 -28.22 -27.24
N LEU A 538 -9.94 -26.97 -26.78
CA LEU A 538 -10.48 -25.85 -27.55
C LEU A 538 -9.51 -25.46 -28.67
N SER A 539 -9.89 -25.75 -29.91
CA SER A 539 -9.04 -25.44 -31.06
C SER A 539 -8.93 -23.92 -31.28
N GLN A 540 -7.71 -23.41 -31.39
CA GLN A 540 -7.39 -22.02 -31.77
C GLN A 540 -7.94 -20.96 -30.79
N VAL A 541 -7.90 -21.22 -29.47
CA VAL A 541 -8.34 -20.27 -28.43
C VAL A 541 -7.15 -19.81 -27.57
N PRO A 542 -6.31 -18.89 -28.08
CA PRO A 542 -5.04 -18.53 -27.44
C PRO A 542 -5.20 -17.92 -26.05
N ILE A 543 -6.26 -17.15 -25.80
CA ILE A 543 -6.52 -16.53 -24.51
C ILE A 543 -6.74 -17.56 -23.39
N VAL A 544 -7.40 -18.68 -23.68
CA VAL A 544 -7.64 -19.77 -22.72
C VAL A 544 -6.35 -20.56 -22.49
N HIS A 545 -5.64 -20.92 -23.57
CA HIS A 545 -4.39 -21.69 -23.49
C HIS A 545 -3.30 -20.93 -22.72
N ALA A 546 -3.24 -19.59 -22.86
CA ALA A 546 -2.34 -18.75 -22.08
C ALA A 546 -2.58 -18.89 -20.57
N GLN A 547 -3.84 -18.98 -20.13
CA GLN A 547 -4.18 -19.19 -18.72
C GLN A 547 -3.91 -20.62 -18.25
N VAL A 548 -4.01 -21.62 -19.13
CA VAL A 548 -3.57 -23.00 -18.82
C VAL A 548 -2.06 -23.03 -18.56
N PHE A 549 -1.24 -22.33 -19.36
CA PHE A 549 0.20 -22.19 -19.08
C PHE A 549 0.49 -21.46 -17.76
N LEU A 550 -0.30 -20.44 -17.41
CA LEU A 550 -0.22 -19.79 -16.10
C LEU A 550 -0.50 -20.78 -14.97
N CYS A 551 -1.56 -21.60 -15.08
CA CYS A 551 -1.87 -22.66 -14.13
C CYS A 551 -0.71 -23.66 -13.99
N TYR A 552 -0.11 -24.12 -15.09
CA TYR A 552 1.04 -25.02 -15.04
C TYR A 552 2.23 -24.42 -14.30
N ARG A 553 2.54 -23.14 -14.53
CA ARG A 553 3.61 -22.44 -13.80
C ARG A 553 3.35 -22.38 -12.31
N VAL A 554 2.11 -22.07 -11.90
CA VAL A 554 1.73 -22.09 -10.48
C VAL A 554 1.87 -23.51 -9.90
N LEU A 555 1.39 -24.53 -10.61
CA LEU A 555 1.46 -25.92 -10.16
C LEU A 555 2.91 -26.39 -9.98
N LEU A 556 3.82 -26.00 -10.86
CA LEU A 556 5.26 -26.31 -10.75
C LEU A 556 5.90 -25.72 -9.48
N ILE A 557 5.36 -24.63 -8.95
CA ILE A 557 5.85 -23.92 -7.76
C ILE A 557 5.13 -24.38 -6.49
N ARG A 558 3.86 -24.79 -6.58
CA ARG A 558 2.99 -25.11 -5.44
C ARG A 558 2.75 -26.60 -5.22
N GLN A 559 3.14 -27.46 -6.16
CA GLN A 559 3.05 -28.91 -6.02
C GLN A 559 4.42 -29.55 -6.05
N LYS A 560 4.59 -30.65 -5.31
CA LYS A 560 5.83 -31.44 -5.39
C LYS A 560 5.90 -32.16 -6.75
N PRO A 561 7.11 -32.31 -7.35
CA PRO A 561 7.27 -32.88 -8.69
C PRO A 561 6.63 -34.27 -8.88
N GLN A 562 6.68 -35.10 -7.83
CA GLN A 562 6.09 -36.45 -7.82
C GLN A 562 4.57 -36.47 -8.07
N HIS A 563 3.85 -35.37 -7.77
CA HIS A 563 2.41 -35.28 -7.99
C HIS A 563 2.06 -34.75 -9.39
N LEU A 564 3.02 -34.21 -10.14
CA LEU A 564 2.80 -33.63 -11.46
C LEU A 564 2.99 -34.62 -12.62
N VAL A 565 3.27 -35.88 -12.32
CA VAL A 565 3.58 -36.93 -13.32
C VAL A 565 2.47 -37.06 -14.37
N SER A 566 1.20 -37.05 -13.96
CA SER A 566 0.05 -37.18 -14.86
C SER A 566 -0.21 -35.93 -15.71
N ILE A 567 0.25 -34.76 -15.26
CA ILE A 567 0.08 -33.46 -15.94
C ILE A 567 1.19 -33.24 -16.99
N TRP A 568 2.35 -33.88 -16.81
CA TRP A 568 3.52 -33.69 -17.65
C TRP A 568 3.27 -33.86 -19.16
N PRO A 569 2.55 -34.90 -19.64
CA PRO A 569 2.34 -35.11 -21.06
C PRO A 569 1.55 -33.97 -21.73
N SER A 570 0.48 -33.47 -21.10
CA SER A 570 -0.32 -32.38 -21.68
C SER A 570 0.44 -31.06 -21.69
N MET A 571 1.17 -30.76 -20.60
CA MET A 571 2.00 -29.56 -20.51
C MET A 571 3.10 -29.52 -21.58
N VAL A 572 3.82 -30.62 -21.77
CA VAL A 572 4.90 -30.70 -22.78
C VAL A 572 4.34 -30.67 -24.20
N THR A 573 3.27 -31.41 -24.47
CA THR A 573 2.66 -31.46 -25.81
C THR A 573 2.19 -30.07 -26.24
N GLU A 574 1.52 -29.34 -25.35
CA GLU A 574 1.05 -27.98 -25.65
C GLU A 574 2.21 -27.00 -25.79
N LEU A 575 3.24 -27.09 -24.94
CA LEU A 575 4.45 -26.25 -25.07
C LEU A 575 5.13 -26.46 -26.43
N VAL A 576 5.30 -27.72 -26.85
CA VAL A 576 5.86 -28.08 -28.16
C VAL A 576 5.00 -27.53 -29.29
N HIS A 577 3.67 -27.67 -29.19
CA HIS A 577 2.73 -27.16 -30.18
C HIS A 577 2.90 -25.64 -30.40
N VAL A 578 2.97 -24.87 -29.31
CA VAL A 578 3.11 -23.41 -29.38
C VAL A 578 4.49 -22.98 -29.88
N LEU A 579 5.58 -23.67 -29.48
CA LEU A 579 6.91 -23.39 -30.02
C LEU A 579 6.99 -23.66 -31.53
N LEU A 580 6.33 -24.71 -32.04
CA LEU A 580 6.22 -24.98 -33.48
C LEU A 580 5.43 -23.88 -34.21
N GLN A 581 4.36 -23.35 -33.60
CA GLN A 581 3.63 -22.21 -34.16
C GLN A 581 4.53 -20.96 -34.25
N ILE A 582 5.35 -20.68 -33.23
CA ILE A 582 6.33 -19.58 -33.27
C ILE A 582 7.30 -19.77 -34.45
N GLU A 583 7.83 -20.98 -34.66
CA GLU A 583 8.70 -21.28 -35.80
C GLU A 583 8.01 -21.03 -37.15
N GLN A 584 6.76 -21.47 -37.31
CA GLN A 584 5.98 -21.28 -38.53
C GLN A 584 5.72 -19.79 -38.83
N GLN A 585 5.38 -19.00 -37.81
CA GLN A 585 5.14 -17.56 -37.94
C GLN A 585 6.43 -16.77 -38.26
N LEU A 586 7.57 -17.20 -37.72
CA LEU A 586 8.86 -16.57 -38.02
C LEU A 586 9.40 -16.96 -39.41
N SER A 587 9.08 -18.16 -39.88
CA SER A 587 9.52 -18.67 -41.20
C SER A 587 8.73 -18.08 -42.37
N GLY A 588 7.63 -17.36 -42.12
CA GLY A 588 6.81 -16.73 -43.16
C GLY A 588 5.92 -17.70 -43.94
N THR A 589 5.79 -18.95 -43.49
CA THR A 589 4.97 -20.00 -44.15
C THR A 589 3.47 -19.90 -43.83
N ALA A 590 3.03 -18.82 -43.16
CA ALA A 590 1.65 -18.63 -42.74
C ALA A 590 0.87 -17.77 -43.76
N ASN A 591 0.00 -18.41 -44.55
CA ASN A 591 -1.02 -17.75 -45.39
C ASN A 591 -2.15 -17.16 -44.53
N VAL A 592 -1.89 -16.07 -43.81
CA VAL A 592 -2.96 -15.32 -43.13
C VAL A 592 -3.07 -13.95 -43.79
N SER A 593 -4.15 -13.78 -44.56
CA SER A 593 -4.57 -12.54 -45.24
C SER A 593 -4.62 -11.34 -44.30
N ASP A 594 -3.94 -10.24 -44.66
CA ASP A 594 -4.27 -8.86 -44.24
C ASP A 594 -5.78 -8.65 -44.41
N ASP A 595 -6.58 -8.18 -43.45
CA ASP A 595 -6.58 -6.78 -43.02
C ASP A 595 -7.52 -6.53 -41.80
N LEU A 596 -7.70 -7.51 -40.90
CA LEU A 596 -8.57 -7.39 -39.69
C LEU A 596 -7.90 -7.91 -38.41
N LYS A 597 -6.56 -7.79 -38.31
CA LYS A 597 -5.71 -8.66 -37.49
C LYS A 597 -5.35 -8.21 -36.07
N CYS A 598 -5.49 -6.93 -35.67
CA CYS A 598 -4.84 -6.45 -34.44
C CYS A 598 -5.24 -7.22 -33.16
N ASP A 599 -6.53 -7.27 -32.80
CA ASP A 599 -6.96 -7.92 -31.54
C ASP A 599 -6.67 -9.43 -31.51
N ARG A 600 -6.81 -10.11 -32.65
CA ARG A 600 -6.51 -11.55 -32.75
C ARG A 600 -5.01 -11.81 -32.64
N ASN A 601 -4.18 -10.96 -33.23
CA ASN A 601 -2.72 -11.06 -33.16
C ASN A 601 -2.20 -10.84 -31.73
N ASP A 602 -2.82 -9.92 -30.98
CA ASP A 602 -2.43 -9.65 -29.60
C ASP A 602 -2.66 -10.85 -28.66
N GLN A 603 -3.78 -11.56 -28.80
CA GLN A 603 -4.06 -12.77 -28.02
C GLN A 603 -3.05 -13.89 -28.33
N TRP A 604 -2.65 -14.06 -29.60
CA TRP A 604 -1.60 -15.00 -29.99
C TRP A 604 -0.24 -14.62 -29.40
N MET A 605 0.11 -13.33 -29.40
CA MET A 605 1.34 -12.85 -28.76
C MET A 605 1.35 -13.15 -27.25
N GLN A 606 0.20 -13.01 -26.58
CA GLN A 606 0.09 -13.40 -25.17
C GLN A 606 0.24 -14.92 -24.96
N LEU A 607 -0.28 -15.75 -25.86
CA LEU A 607 -0.05 -17.20 -25.81
C LEU A 607 1.45 -17.55 -25.95
N TYR A 608 2.14 -16.94 -26.93
CA TYR A 608 3.56 -17.15 -27.13
C TYR A 608 4.39 -16.73 -25.92
N LEU A 609 4.04 -15.60 -25.30
CA LEU A 609 4.65 -15.14 -24.06
C LEU A 609 4.41 -16.12 -22.91
N ALA A 610 3.18 -16.62 -22.75
CA ALA A 610 2.83 -17.57 -21.69
C ALA A 610 3.61 -18.89 -21.83
N ALA A 611 3.75 -19.41 -23.05
CA ALA A 611 4.57 -20.58 -23.35
C ALA A 611 6.06 -20.34 -23.04
N CYS A 612 6.62 -19.19 -23.45
CA CYS A 612 8.01 -18.83 -23.16
C CYS A 612 8.26 -18.66 -21.66
N LYS A 613 7.32 -18.08 -20.91
CA LYS A 613 7.40 -17.98 -19.44
C LYS A 613 7.31 -19.34 -18.74
N LEU A 614 6.54 -20.28 -19.29
CA LEU A 614 6.56 -21.67 -18.81
C LEU A 614 7.94 -22.29 -19.05
N LEU A 615 8.51 -22.11 -20.24
CA LEU A 615 9.86 -22.58 -20.55
C LEU A 615 10.92 -21.95 -19.62
N GLU A 616 10.84 -20.64 -19.35
CA GLU A 616 11.68 -19.98 -18.34
C GLU A 616 11.51 -20.59 -16.96
N THR A 617 10.28 -20.89 -16.54
CA THR A 617 9.99 -21.52 -15.24
C THR A 617 10.69 -22.88 -15.14
N LEU A 618 10.59 -23.70 -16.19
CA LEU A 618 11.23 -25.01 -16.27
C LEU A 618 12.77 -24.92 -16.25
N CYS A 619 13.35 -23.91 -16.90
CA CYS A 619 14.80 -23.70 -16.95
C CYS A 619 15.37 -22.98 -15.71
N THR A 620 14.54 -22.26 -14.96
CA THR A 620 14.93 -21.57 -13.72
C THR A 620 14.95 -22.52 -12.52
N LEU A 621 14.05 -23.51 -12.51
CA LEU A 621 14.02 -24.52 -11.45
C LEU A 621 15.31 -25.37 -11.47
N PRO A 622 15.81 -25.81 -10.29
CA PRO A 622 17.06 -26.56 -10.23
C PRO A 622 16.99 -27.83 -11.09
N ALA A 623 18.06 -28.16 -11.83
CA ALA A 623 18.04 -29.28 -12.79
C ALA A 623 17.67 -30.63 -12.16
N GLY A 624 18.03 -30.85 -10.88
CA GLY A 624 17.65 -32.06 -10.13
C GLY A 624 16.24 -32.06 -9.54
N TYR A 625 15.51 -30.95 -9.60
CA TYR A 625 14.18 -30.82 -8.99
C TYR A 625 13.08 -31.45 -9.87
N LEU A 626 13.14 -31.24 -11.19
CA LEU A 626 12.16 -31.75 -12.15
C LEU A 626 12.73 -32.89 -13.00
N ALA A 627 12.77 -34.11 -12.45
CA ALA A 627 13.33 -35.28 -13.14
C ALA A 627 12.66 -35.54 -14.51
N GLN A 628 11.34 -35.36 -14.62
CA GLN A 628 10.60 -35.53 -15.87
C GLN A 628 10.99 -34.49 -16.92
N PHE A 629 11.32 -33.26 -16.53
CA PHE A 629 11.81 -32.25 -17.45
C PHE A 629 13.19 -32.61 -18.01
N GLN A 630 14.07 -33.17 -17.19
CA GLN A 630 15.40 -33.57 -17.64
C GLN A 630 15.36 -34.61 -18.76
N MET A 631 14.31 -35.45 -18.83
CA MET A 631 14.13 -36.43 -19.91
C MET A 631 13.88 -35.78 -21.28
N CYS A 632 13.27 -34.59 -21.33
CA CYS A 632 12.97 -33.87 -22.57
C CYS A 632 13.67 -32.51 -22.69
N HIS A 633 14.50 -32.11 -21.74
CA HIS A 633 15.20 -30.82 -21.71
C HIS A 633 16.02 -30.55 -22.98
N TRP A 634 16.67 -31.60 -23.51
CA TRP A 634 17.44 -31.56 -24.76
C TRP A 634 16.61 -31.12 -25.98
N ALA A 635 15.29 -31.33 -25.96
CA ALA A 635 14.41 -30.90 -27.04
C ALA A 635 14.28 -29.37 -27.09
N PHE A 636 14.39 -28.71 -25.94
CA PHE A 636 14.13 -27.29 -25.77
C PHE A 636 15.40 -26.44 -25.78
N VAL A 637 16.47 -26.90 -25.10
CA VAL A 637 17.66 -26.10 -24.79
C VAL A 637 18.93 -26.87 -25.14
N ASN A 638 19.94 -26.15 -25.67
CA ASN A 638 21.26 -26.70 -25.92
C ASN A 638 22.05 -26.90 -24.61
N SER A 639 22.05 -28.14 -24.10
CA SER A 639 22.52 -28.46 -22.75
C SER A 639 23.85 -29.20 -22.70
N VAL A 640 24.35 -29.65 -23.85
CA VAL A 640 25.56 -30.45 -24.00
C VAL A 640 26.35 -29.92 -25.21
N ALA A 641 27.67 -30.03 -25.20
CA ALA A 641 28.49 -29.58 -26.33
C ALA A 641 28.20 -30.47 -27.54
N THR A 642 27.77 -29.87 -28.64
CA THR A 642 27.54 -30.59 -29.90
C THR A 642 28.88 -31.08 -30.43
N SER A 643 29.21 -32.35 -30.25
CA SER A 643 30.15 -33.05 -31.13
C SER A 643 29.59 -33.00 -32.56
N ASN A 644 30.44 -32.87 -33.57
CA ASN A 644 30.14 -32.67 -35.01
C ASN A 644 29.32 -33.80 -35.69
N ILE A 645 28.26 -34.30 -35.07
CA ILE A 645 27.37 -35.34 -35.58
C ILE A 645 25.96 -34.75 -35.62
N ASP A 646 25.31 -34.85 -36.78
CA ASP A 646 23.99 -34.28 -37.14
C ASP A 646 22.80 -34.83 -36.32
N SER A 647 22.81 -34.73 -34.99
CA SER A 647 21.78 -35.29 -34.13
C SER A 647 20.97 -34.21 -33.42
N PHE A 648 19.91 -33.74 -34.08
CA PHE A 648 18.83 -32.89 -33.55
C PHE A 648 19.20 -31.46 -33.08
N VAL A 649 18.40 -30.46 -33.49
CA VAL A 649 18.57 -29.05 -33.10
C VAL A 649 17.44 -28.63 -32.14
N PRO A 650 17.75 -28.21 -30.90
CA PRO A 650 16.74 -27.78 -29.92
C PRO A 650 15.88 -26.61 -30.39
N PHE A 651 14.65 -26.49 -29.85
CA PHE A 651 13.73 -25.39 -30.17
C PHE A 651 14.37 -24.02 -29.97
N ALA A 652 15.09 -23.79 -28.86
CA ALA A 652 15.73 -22.51 -28.60
C ALA A 652 16.70 -22.09 -29.73
N SER A 653 17.53 -23.01 -30.21
CA SER A 653 18.48 -22.76 -31.29
C SER A 653 17.78 -22.54 -32.64
N ARG A 654 16.71 -23.29 -32.93
CA ARG A 654 15.92 -23.10 -34.15
C ARG A 654 15.24 -21.75 -34.18
N ILE A 655 14.57 -21.37 -33.09
CA ILE A 655 13.87 -20.09 -32.96
C ILE A 655 14.86 -18.91 -32.94
N ASP A 656 15.98 -19.01 -32.23
CA ASP A 656 17.04 -17.97 -32.24
C ASP A 656 17.55 -17.73 -33.67
N ARG A 657 17.81 -18.79 -34.45
CA ARG A 657 18.21 -18.64 -35.86
C ARG A 657 17.16 -17.91 -36.70
N LEU A 658 15.88 -18.25 -36.54
CA LEU A 658 14.80 -17.57 -37.27
C LEU A 658 14.66 -16.11 -36.85
N LEU A 659 14.80 -15.81 -35.56
CA LEU A 659 14.78 -14.44 -35.03
C LEU A 659 15.95 -13.60 -35.57
N ARG A 660 17.15 -14.18 -35.65
CA ARG A 660 18.32 -13.53 -36.26
C ARG A 660 18.13 -13.29 -37.76
N ASN A 661 17.56 -14.24 -38.48
CA ASN A 661 17.26 -14.09 -39.90
C ASN A 661 16.27 -12.94 -40.15
N LYS A 662 15.26 -12.79 -39.28
CA LYS A 662 14.21 -11.78 -39.43
C LYS A 662 14.60 -10.38 -38.93
N TYR A 663 15.36 -10.30 -37.83
CA TYR A 663 15.64 -9.03 -37.13
C TYR A 663 17.13 -8.67 -37.04
N GLY A 664 18.02 -9.48 -37.61
CA GLY A 664 19.47 -9.34 -37.49
C GLY A 664 20.03 -9.84 -36.14
N GLN A 665 21.36 -9.90 -36.05
CA GLN A 665 22.07 -10.27 -34.83
C GLN A 665 22.00 -9.15 -33.78
N LEU A 666 21.92 -9.53 -32.49
CA LEU A 666 21.97 -8.57 -31.39
C LEU A 666 23.36 -7.90 -31.33
N SER A 667 23.39 -6.56 -31.42
CA SER A 667 24.63 -5.79 -31.27
C SER A 667 25.23 -5.96 -29.87
N ALA A 668 26.54 -5.74 -29.71
CA ALA A 668 27.20 -5.78 -28.40
C ALA A 668 26.54 -4.82 -27.39
N HIS A 669 26.10 -3.65 -27.85
CA HIS A 669 25.31 -2.72 -27.05
C HIS A 669 23.94 -3.30 -26.66
N GLY A 670 23.23 -3.96 -27.59
CA GLY A 670 21.96 -4.63 -27.31
C GLY A 670 22.09 -5.74 -26.26
N ARG A 671 23.20 -6.50 -26.28
CA ARG A 671 23.48 -7.55 -25.29
C ARG A 671 23.69 -7.02 -23.86
N LYS A 672 24.17 -5.80 -23.69
CA LYS A 672 24.37 -5.18 -22.36
C LYS A 672 23.08 -4.68 -21.71
N PHE A 673 22.11 -4.19 -22.49
CA PHE A 673 20.90 -3.55 -21.95
C PHE A 673 19.66 -4.46 -21.92
N MET A 674 19.58 -5.47 -22.79
CA MET A 674 18.43 -6.39 -22.81
C MET A 674 18.58 -7.49 -21.78
N SER A 675 17.50 -7.77 -21.04
CA SER A 675 17.42 -8.94 -20.16
C SER A 675 17.10 -10.19 -20.97
N ALA A 676 17.73 -11.31 -20.62
CA ALA A 676 17.33 -12.62 -21.09
C ALA A 676 16.04 -13.12 -20.40
N SER A 677 15.67 -12.55 -19.26
CA SER A 677 14.53 -13.00 -18.47
C SER A 677 13.23 -12.28 -18.84
N LEU A 678 12.13 -13.02 -18.88
CA LEU A 678 10.78 -12.53 -19.18
C LEU A 678 9.98 -12.19 -17.91
N VAL A 679 10.61 -12.23 -16.72
CA VAL A 679 9.97 -11.99 -15.41
C VAL A 679 9.15 -10.68 -15.36
N ASN A 680 9.64 -9.61 -16.00
CA ASN A 680 8.98 -8.29 -15.99
C ASN A 680 8.15 -7.99 -17.25
N VAL A 681 8.10 -8.91 -18.23
CA VAL A 681 7.43 -8.69 -19.51
C VAL A 681 5.95 -9.03 -19.34
N LYS A 682 5.05 -8.04 -19.31
CA LYS A 682 3.60 -8.30 -19.16
C LYS A 682 2.92 -8.67 -20.47
N THR A 683 3.28 -7.98 -21.54
CA THR A 683 2.70 -8.14 -22.87
C THR A 683 3.81 -8.24 -23.90
N LEU A 684 3.63 -9.14 -24.87
CA LEU A 684 4.49 -9.21 -26.04
C LEU A 684 3.83 -8.43 -27.18
N THR A 685 4.54 -7.46 -27.77
CA THR A 685 4.06 -6.69 -28.94
C THR A 685 4.71 -7.18 -30.24
N SER A 686 5.90 -7.78 -30.15
CA SER A 686 6.65 -8.29 -31.29
C SER A 686 7.59 -9.42 -30.90
N PHE A 687 7.79 -10.39 -31.80
CA PHE A 687 8.80 -11.45 -31.64
C PHE A 687 10.23 -10.91 -31.41
N SER A 688 10.52 -9.67 -31.80
CA SER A 688 11.84 -9.04 -31.57
C SER A 688 12.21 -8.93 -30.08
N GLU A 689 11.23 -8.95 -29.18
CA GLU A 689 11.42 -8.89 -27.72
C GLU A 689 11.90 -10.25 -27.15
N LEU A 690 11.65 -11.36 -27.86
CA LEU A 690 12.09 -12.70 -27.43
C LEU A 690 13.53 -13.04 -27.83
N ARG A 691 14.23 -12.15 -28.56
CA ARG A 691 15.58 -12.38 -29.06
C ARG A 691 16.57 -12.71 -27.94
N SER A 692 16.60 -11.91 -26.88
CA SER A 692 17.54 -12.10 -25.77
C SER A 692 17.24 -13.37 -24.98
N PHE A 693 15.96 -13.73 -24.84
CA PHE A 693 15.53 -14.95 -24.18
C PHE A 693 15.99 -16.20 -24.94
N PHE A 694 15.68 -16.31 -26.23
CA PHE A 694 16.08 -17.46 -27.03
C PHE A 694 17.58 -17.52 -27.30
N LEU A 695 18.27 -16.37 -27.40
CA LEU A 695 19.73 -16.34 -27.45
C LEU A 695 20.35 -16.95 -26.19
N ALA A 696 19.85 -16.59 -25.00
CA ALA A 696 20.35 -17.13 -23.75
C ALA A 696 20.13 -18.65 -23.64
N LEU A 697 18.95 -19.15 -24.02
CA LEU A 697 18.68 -20.59 -24.03
C LEU A 697 19.48 -21.35 -25.10
N ALA A 698 19.71 -20.75 -26.27
CA ALA A 698 20.50 -21.37 -27.33
C ALA A 698 21.99 -21.50 -26.99
N THR A 699 22.52 -20.58 -26.16
CA THR A 699 23.94 -20.51 -25.74
C THR A 699 24.18 -20.97 -24.30
N GLN A 700 23.18 -21.61 -23.67
CA GLN A 700 23.21 -21.96 -22.25
C GLN A 700 24.40 -22.84 -21.86
N ASN A 701 24.80 -23.78 -22.72
CA ASN A 701 25.97 -24.63 -22.48
C ASN A 701 27.30 -23.83 -22.50
N GLU A 702 27.45 -22.88 -23.42
CA GLU A 702 28.63 -22.00 -23.51
C GLU A 702 28.78 -21.17 -22.23
N MET A 703 27.67 -20.66 -21.69
CA MET A 703 27.66 -19.91 -20.43
C MET A 703 28.00 -20.78 -19.21
N ARG A 704 27.59 -22.06 -19.21
CA ARG A 704 27.89 -22.99 -18.11
C ARG A 704 29.38 -23.31 -18.02
N VAL A 705 30.05 -23.45 -19.18
CA VAL A 705 31.50 -23.69 -19.26
C VAL A 705 32.31 -22.46 -18.83
N LEU A 706 31.91 -21.26 -19.28
CA LEU A 706 32.56 -20.00 -18.89
C LEU A 706 32.48 -19.72 -17.37
N THR A 707 31.34 -20.03 -16.75
CA THR A 707 31.14 -19.87 -15.29
C THR A 707 32.06 -20.79 -14.47
N MET A 708 32.50 -21.92 -15.04
CA MET A 708 33.38 -22.89 -14.40
C MET A 708 34.87 -22.60 -14.61
N GLN A 709 35.25 -21.81 -15.62
CA GLN A 709 36.66 -21.68 -16.05
C GLN A 709 37.31 -20.31 -15.76
N PHE A 710 36.60 -19.18 -15.75
CA PHE A 710 37.23 -17.86 -15.48
C PHE A 710 36.27 -16.85 -14.83
N SER A 711 36.75 -16.12 -13.80
CA SER A 711 36.01 -15.05 -13.09
C SER A 711 36.31 -13.63 -13.57
N PHE A 712 36.99 -13.46 -14.72
CA PHE A 712 37.32 -12.15 -15.27
C PHE A 712 36.74 -12.00 -16.68
N ASP A 713 36.15 -10.82 -16.92
CA ASP A 713 35.42 -10.34 -18.11
C ASP A 713 33.97 -10.82 -18.31
N LYS A 714 33.08 -10.30 -17.46
CA LYS A 714 31.61 -10.35 -17.58
C LYS A 714 31.03 -9.43 -18.67
N GLU A 715 31.86 -8.84 -19.54
CA GLU A 715 31.41 -7.72 -20.41
C GLU A 715 30.48 -8.13 -21.56
N ASP A 716 30.40 -9.41 -21.91
CA ASP A 716 29.68 -9.87 -23.11
C ASP A 716 28.48 -10.82 -22.80
N GLN A 717 28.16 -11.04 -21.52
CA GLN A 717 27.04 -11.88 -21.08
C GLN A 717 25.72 -11.10 -21.01
N LEU A 718 24.65 -11.70 -21.56
CA LEU A 718 23.29 -11.17 -21.44
C LEU A 718 22.87 -11.07 -19.96
N ARG A 719 22.28 -9.93 -19.59
CA ARG A 719 21.75 -9.73 -18.23
C ARG A 719 20.72 -10.82 -17.91
N ASP A 720 20.78 -11.34 -16.68
CA ASP A 720 19.84 -12.36 -16.16
C ASP A 720 19.90 -13.75 -16.82
N ALA A 721 20.78 -14.00 -17.80
CA ALA A 721 20.88 -15.29 -18.49
C ALA A 721 21.30 -16.46 -17.57
N HIS A 722 22.12 -16.18 -16.55
CA HIS A 722 22.56 -17.17 -15.56
C HIS A 722 21.41 -17.73 -14.71
N PHE A 723 20.23 -17.10 -14.68
CA PHE A 723 19.05 -17.64 -14.00
C PHE A 723 18.35 -18.75 -14.78
N LEU A 724 18.60 -18.87 -16.09
CA LEU A 724 17.91 -19.80 -16.99
C LEU A 724 18.64 -21.14 -17.16
N ASN A 725 19.60 -21.45 -16.29
CA ASN A 725 20.45 -22.65 -16.44
C ASN A 725 20.25 -23.71 -15.35
N GLY A 726 19.23 -23.56 -14.50
CA GLY A 726 18.94 -24.46 -13.39
C GLY A 726 20.01 -24.50 -12.30
N SER A 727 20.88 -23.49 -12.20
CA SER A 727 21.96 -23.40 -11.19
C SER A 727 21.52 -22.79 -9.86
N LEU A 728 20.34 -22.16 -9.81
CA LEU A 728 19.82 -21.55 -8.60
C LEU A 728 19.55 -22.59 -7.51
N SER A 729 19.69 -22.18 -6.24
CA SER A 729 19.12 -22.95 -5.13
C SER A 729 17.59 -22.97 -5.26
N TYR A 730 16.96 -24.02 -4.73
CA TYR A 730 15.49 -24.13 -4.75
C TYR A 730 14.82 -22.87 -4.19
N LYS A 731 15.26 -22.38 -3.02
CA LYS A 731 14.71 -21.16 -2.39
C LYS A 731 14.84 -19.93 -3.28
N ALA A 732 15.99 -19.73 -3.93
CA ALA A 732 16.21 -18.59 -4.82
C ALA A 732 15.35 -18.69 -6.10
N ALA A 733 15.23 -19.89 -6.68
CA ALA A 733 14.39 -20.14 -7.84
C ALA A 733 12.90 -19.85 -7.53
N ILE A 734 12.38 -20.39 -6.41
CA ILE A 734 10.99 -20.14 -5.99
C ILE A 734 10.74 -18.66 -5.77
N ASN A 735 11.58 -17.95 -5.01
CA ASN A 735 11.40 -16.50 -4.77
C ASN A 735 11.35 -15.70 -6.08
N ARG A 736 12.20 -16.03 -7.05
CA ARG A 736 12.23 -15.38 -8.36
C ARG A 736 10.94 -15.67 -9.15
N LEU A 737 10.52 -16.93 -9.19
CA LEU A 737 9.37 -17.36 -9.97
C LEU A 737 8.03 -16.89 -9.36
N GLU A 738 7.94 -16.84 -8.03
CA GLU A 738 6.82 -16.20 -7.33
C GLU A 738 6.73 -14.71 -7.67
N HIS A 739 7.85 -13.99 -7.64
CA HIS A 739 7.87 -12.59 -8.06
C HIS A 739 7.37 -12.41 -9.49
N ALA A 740 7.80 -13.29 -10.41
CA ALA A 740 7.32 -13.30 -11.80
C ALA A 740 5.80 -13.52 -11.89
N LEU A 741 5.26 -14.47 -11.13
CA LEU A 741 3.82 -14.70 -11.07
C LEU A 741 3.07 -13.49 -10.51
N TYR A 742 3.63 -12.79 -9.51
CA TYR A 742 2.98 -11.59 -9.01
C TYR A 742 2.92 -10.48 -10.07
N VAL A 743 3.92 -10.38 -10.95
CA VAL A 743 3.89 -9.46 -12.10
C VAL A 743 2.79 -9.86 -13.09
N ASP A 744 2.57 -11.16 -13.30
CA ASP A 744 1.54 -11.70 -14.20
C ASP A 744 0.11 -11.47 -13.68
N PHE A 745 -0.07 -11.52 -12.36
CA PHE A 745 -1.37 -11.30 -11.74
C PHE A 745 -1.71 -9.83 -11.53
N ALA A 746 -0.76 -8.98 -11.17
CA ALA A 746 -1.02 -7.56 -10.92
C ALA A 746 -1.27 -6.78 -12.21
N GLU A 747 -2.44 -6.15 -12.37
CA GLU A 747 -2.78 -5.29 -13.50
C GLU A 747 -2.72 -3.81 -13.10
N HIS A 748 -2.26 -2.95 -14.01
CA HIS A 748 -2.14 -1.52 -13.71
C HIS A 748 -3.52 -0.89 -13.47
N TRP A 749 -3.57 0.05 -12.53
CA TRP A 749 -4.72 0.92 -12.36
C TRP A 749 -5.01 1.68 -13.66
N GLN A 750 -6.27 1.74 -14.09
CA GLN A 750 -6.67 2.63 -15.18
C GLN A 750 -6.45 4.07 -14.70
N LEU A 751 -5.66 4.83 -15.47
CA LEU A 751 -5.32 6.24 -15.20
C LEU A 751 -6.53 7.15 -15.34
#